data_AF-A0A497SQU8-F1
#
_entry.id   AF-A0A497SQU8-F1
#
_cell.length_a   1.000
_cell.length_b   1.000
_cell.length_c   1.000
_cell.angle_alpha   90.00
_cell.angle_beta   90.00
_cell.angle_gamma   90.00
#
_symmetry.space_group_name_H-M   'P 1'
#
loop_
_entity.id
_entity.type
_entity.pdbx_description
1 polymer ?
#
loop_
_entity_poly.entity_id
_entity_poly.type
_entity_poly.pdbx_seq_one_letter_code
_entity_poly.pdbx_strand_id
1 'polypeptide(L)'
;CANCCAGICVDNPKTCQQLGGACCDSGPCIRGKISGASDCDECCTSSSDCQVSPFCGDNNCDSGECSSGCTQDCSVTDCCGIEQCNPAIGENCSTCPGDCGECPPENYKDSSKFSSKQTFLISDENWRDVLTLVPLTTWTSKNDNWCQGGYGTADNTCVYSTLIYHKETNAFDIDSAIYFMQQYSSSKVTIIGNTPTELDNLLTAAKPLGAGLTSTQITRIYPTNYLTYWKSYKSIVYVDDNYELALMASVYASLINAPLIIKGYNDNINFDSLEVICVGNPSTSKCDKKYSLEAIQKEYLSKTNTDKFMLVNPNDLSIKVTQTFTPEKSGSSISELYTKTSLAAPILASAKHELILSTTETDYQKINDYLKVNLAELYIGTKKILLNADNFPSLSYIYKDNKYFSVCDITNTSFSCLFNLSMPADIYSQLPEGGNYKIRNDIEFKIKGVNLINKTAVSDELLKKLKINGIPMLSQIGVDIGYDFKRNITDCIVWFYLNGTNYKTENNKIELENLMFDSHAYNITSVLLIHKLKYYFTEKEDNIGLSILSKESDKKEVSIMDNFTITYVIENKNKFSLYIPEESVITGISNVYINGNIFEVISKSNLEGKMNPLETVTLQVNYKYSSIMPKEKLYLTIVAAPNAVLYREYKGKKGKHSNYRALDKTEYADFNADYYPDIPIGRIQGITMSDVSAYVSRDLFYDQTPRTNNMVFLASSFSYMLSQANRWSDKFSQSGYNTKCHTETSECYGFNANEWKNNHLVSYQDHGNGAWAGISYRSIPNLNNSLIFNDACSTCSTYNKYSFCNTAIRKGAIAHLGAVGVAYTGNQIYRVTMNGIYYNNKTIGDSFMEGCKTKYYGDLSYQWMITLFGDPTLQINPDHLLKEPLIH
;
A
#
# COMPACT_ATOMS: atom_id res chain seq x y z
N CYS A 1 14.45 -41.00 -41.51
CA CYS A 1 12.99 -41.20 -41.52
C CYS A 1 12.46 -40.85 -40.13
N ALA A 2 11.33 -40.17 -39.91
CA ALA A 2 10.49 -39.29 -40.74
C ALA A 2 9.58 -38.51 -39.71
N ASN A 3 9.06 -37.31 -39.90
CA ASN A 3 8.57 -36.61 -41.09
C ASN A 3 8.80 -35.07 -41.01
N CYS A 4 8.91 -34.42 -42.17
CA CYS A 4 8.12 -33.28 -42.70
C CYS A 4 7.43 -32.31 -41.71
N CYS A 5 7.32 -30.99 -41.93
CA CYS A 5 7.71 -30.06 -43.02
C CYS A 5 7.53 -28.61 -42.47
N ALA A 6 7.96 -27.49 -43.08
CA ALA A 6 8.88 -27.14 -44.17
C ALA A 6 9.22 -25.63 -44.04
N GLY A 7 10.31 -25.10 -44.64
CA GLY A 7 10.65 -23.67 -44.42
C GLY A 7 11.86 -23.07 -45.13
N ILE A 8 11.94 -23.14 -46.47
CA ILE A 8 12.71 -22.25 -47.37
C ILE A 8 14.25 -22.15 -47.15
N CYS A 9 15.02 -22.59 -48.16
CA CYS A 9 16.45 -22.29 -48.28
C CYS A 9 16.70 -21.02 -49.12
N VAL A 10 17.75 -20.25 -48.78
CA VAL A 10 18.52 -19.44 -49.74
C VAL A 10 20.02 -19.54 -49.38
N ASP A 11 20.87 -19.53 -50.40
CA ASP A 11 22.33 -19.69 -50.37
C ASP A 11 23.07 -18.50 -49.67
N ASN A 12 24.38 -18.46 -49.44
CA ASN A 12 25.53 -19.20 -50.01
C ASN A 12 26.76 -19.07 -49.05
N PRO A 13 27.75 -19.98 -49.01
CA PRO A 13 28.86 -19.93 -48.05
C PRO A 13 30.14 -19.28 -48.60
N LYS A 14 31.05 -18.83 -47.72
CA LYS A 14 32.51 -18.77 -48.00
C LYS A 14 33.40 -18.59 -46.77
N THR A 15 34.25 -19.60 -46.56
CA THR A 15 35.67 -19.52 -46.13
C THR A 15 36.11 -18.56 -45.01
N CYS A 16 36.65 -19.14 -43.94
CA CYS A 16 38.05 -18.91 -43.58
C CYS A 16 38.67 -20.13 -42.87
N GLN A 17 39.95 -20.42 -43.13
CA GLN A 17 40.72 -21.49 -42.51
C GLN A 17 41.74 -20.93 -41.51
N GLN A 18 41.99 -21.70 -40.44
CA GLN A 18 43.29 -21.88 -39.77
C GLN A 18 44.14 -20.63 -39.47
N LEU A 19 43.85 -19.96 -38.36
CA LEU A 19 44.82 -19.54 -37.34
C LEU A 19 44.12 -19.65 -35.96
N GLY A 20 44.77 -19.93 -34.84
CA GLY A 20 46.19 -20.21 -34.67
C GLY A 20 46.74 -20.04 -33.24
N GLY A 21 46.04 -20.45 -32.18
CA GLY A 21 46.60 -20.52 -30.82
C GLY A 21 45.68 -20.10 -29.66
N ALA A 22 45.93 -20.69 -28.48
CA ALA A 22 45.52 -20.28 -27.13
C ALA A 22 44.05 -19.89 -26.88
N CYS A 23 43.23 -20.88 -26.49
CA CYS A 23 42.11 -20.66 -25.57
C CYS A 23 42.55 -21.00 -24.13
N CYS A 24 41.93 -20.31 -23.15
CA CYS A 24 41.78 -20.60 -21.71
C CYS A 24 42.24 -19.45 -20.79
N ASP A 25 41.29 -18.60 -20.40
CA ASP A 25 41.36 -17.87 -19.12
C ASP A 25 39.92 -17.66 -18.58
N SER A 26 39.68 -18.17 -17.36
CA SER A 26 38.46 -18.00 -16.53
C SER A 26 37.07 -18.03 -17.19
N GLY A 27 36.47 -19.23 -17.32
CA GLY A 27 35.03 -19.44 -17.49
C GLY A 27 34.64 -20.88 -17.13
N PRO A 28 33.46 -21.15 -16.54
CA PRO A 28 33.09 -22.51 -16.10
C PRO A 28 32.86 -23.45 -17.29
N CYS A 29 33.42 -24.65 -17.22
CA CYS A 29 33.36 -25.64 -18.31
C CYS A 29 31.96 -26.24 -18.48
N ILE A 30 31.22 -25.80 -19.50
CA ILE A 30 29.99 -26.46 -19.93
C ILE A 30 30.36 -27.75 -20.68
N ARG A 31 30.16 -28.92 -20.04
CA ARG A 31 30.36 -30.26 -20.65
C ARG A 31 29.24 -30.59 -21.67
N GLY A 32 29.19 -29.84 -22.76
CA GLY A 32 28.37 -30.18 -23.93
C GLY A 32 28.94 -31.38 -24.68
N LYS A 33 28.10 -32.38 -25.03
CA LYS A 33 28.49 -33.49 -25.91
C LYS A 33 28.77 -33.01 -27.34
N ILE A 34 30.00 -32.54 -27.59
CA ILE A 34 30.52 -32.35 -28.95
C ILE A 34 31.01 -33.71 -29.45
N SER A 35 30.42 -34.19 -30.55
CA SER A 35 30.84 -35.43 -31.21
C SER A 35 32.14 -35.22 -31.98
N GLY A 36 33.29 -35.45 -31.33
CA GLY A 36 34.60 -35.45 -32.00
C GLY A 36 35.75 -34.77 -31.27
N ALA A 37 35.93 -35.03 -29.97
CA ALA A 37 37.19 -34.75 -29.27
C ALA A 37 37.42 -35.83 -28.20
N SER A 38 38.63 -36.37 -28.13
CA SER A 38 39.14 -37.13 -26.99
C SER A 38 39.95 -36.21 -26.07
N ASP A 39 40.28 -36.71 -24.87
CA ASP A 39 41.34 -36.21 -23.99
C ASP A 39 41.09 -34.82 -23.34
N CYS A 40 40.37 -34.82 -22.22
CA CYS A 40 40.21 -33.68 -21.28
C CYS A 40 39.97 -34.19 -19.83
N ASP A 41 40.93 -34.95 -19.28
CA ASP A 41 40.77 -35.70 -18.01
C ASP A 41 41.81 -35.38 -16.91
N GLU A 42 42.71 -34.40 -17.09
CA GLU A 42 43.94 -34.27 -16.27
C GLU A 42 44.06 -32.97 -15.44
N CYS A 43 42.93 -32.37 -15.01
CA CYS A 43 42.91 -31.05 -14.35
C CYS A 43 42.11 -30.96 -13.02
N CYS A 44 42.31 -31.90 -12.09
CA CYS A 44 41.97 -31.72 -10.66
C CYS A 44 42.77 -32.70 -9.78
N THR A 45 43.62 -32.21 -8.87
CA THR A 45 44.52 -33.04 -8.05
C THR A 45 44.55 -32.72 -6.55
N SER A 46 43.66 -31.85 -6.05
CA SER A 46 43.51 -31.55 -4.62
C SER A 46 42.04 -31.37 -4.23
N SER A 47 41.51 -32.27 -3.40
CA SER A 47 40.08 -32.49 -3.16
C SER A 47 39.46 -31.67 -2.01
N SER A 48 39.98 -30.48 -1.71
CA SER A 48 39.50 -29.63 -0.59
C SER A 48 38.76 -28.36 -1.03
N ASP A 49 39.09 -27.82 -2.20
CA ASP A 49 38.73 -26.43 -2.55
C ASP A 49 37.58 -26.35 -3.57
N CYS A 50 37.21 -27.48 -4.17
CA CYS A 50 36.06 -27.61 -5.07
C CYS A 50 34.80 -28.00 -4.27
N GLN A 51 34.19 -27.03 -3.59
CA GLN A 51 32.77 -27.12 -3.23
C GLN A 51 31.94 -26.95 -4.51
N VAL A 52 31.75 -28.06 -5.22
CA VAL A 52 30.88 -28.12 -6.39
C VAL A 52 29.45 -27.83 -5.93
N SER A 53 28.77 -26.89 -6.58
CA SER A 53 27.33 -26.72 -6.37
C SER A 53 26.59 -27.86 -7.07
N PRO A 54 25.59 -28.51 -6.44
CA PRO A 54 24.88 -29.65 -7.01
C PRO A 54 24.36 -29.35 -8.43
N PHE A 55 24.55 -30.32 -9.33
CA PHE A 55 24.29 -30.25 -10.76
C PHE A 55 23.81 -31.61 -11.29
N CYS A 56 22.50 -31.73 -11.48
CA CYS A 56 21.91 -32.91 -12.11
C CYS A 56 22.52 -33.19 -13.50
N GLY A 57 22.92 -34.43 -13.77
CA GLY A 57 23.39 -34.93 -15.06
C GLY A 57 24.77 -35.58 -15.06
N ASP A 58 25.45 -35.70 -13.92
CA ASP A 58 26.77 -36.32 -13.79
C ASP A 58 26.73 -37.82 -13.40
N ASN A 59 25.56 -38.33 -13.00
CA ASN A 59 25.26 -39.69 -12.51
C ASN A 59 25.73 -40.02 -11.07
N ASN A 60 25.99 -39.03 -10.21
CA ASN A 60 26.19 -39.19 -8.77
C ASN A 60 25.12 -38.42 -7.99
N CYS A 61 24.57 -38.99 -6.91
CA CYS A 61 23.62 -38.28 -6.06
C CYS A 61 24.38 -37.41 -5.02
N ASP A 62 24.69 -36.18 -5.40
CA ASP A 62 25.48 -35.25 -4.59
C ASP A 62 24.66 -34.55 -3.48
N SER A 63 25.32 -34.03 -2.44
CA SER A 63 24.67 -33.46 -1.25
C SER A 63 23.83 -32.21 -1.57
N GLY A 64 22.51 -32.39 -1.69
CA GLY A 64 21.55 -31.34 -2.07
C GLY A 64 20.79 -31.65 -3.36
N GLU A 65 21.18 -32.72 -4.06
CA GLU A 65 20.40 -33.33 -5.13
C GLU A 65 19.39 -34.31 -4.54
N CYS A 66 18.23 -34.42 -5.17
CA CYS A 66 17.27 -35.47 -4.84
C CYS A 66 16.35 -35.78 -6.03
N SER A 67 15.75 -36.97 -6.02
CA SER A 67 14.92 -37.55 -7.09
C SER A 67 13.76 -36.67 -7.61
N SER A 68 13.31 -35.63 -6.90
CA SER A 68 12.32 -34.67 -7.39
C SER A 68 12.89 -33.54 -8.25
N GLY A 69 14.22 -33.36 -8.26
CA GLY A 69 14.96 -32.35 -9.05
C GLY A 69 15.99 -32.97 -9.99
N CYS A 70 16.75 -33.97 -9.52
CA CYS A 70 17.78 -34.70 -10.25
C CYS A 70 17.39 -36.18 -10.42
N THR A 71 16.32 -36.45 -11.18
CA THR A 71 15.80 -37.80 -11.48
C THR A 71 16.78 -38.72 -12.22
N GLN A 72 17.88 -38.18 -12.75
CA GLN A 72 18.86 -38.89 -13.56
C GLN A 72 20.03 -39.43 -12.72
N ASP A 73 20.24 -38.86 -11.53
CA ASP A 73 21.46 -39.01 -10.73
C ASP A 73 21.16 -39.56 -9.33
N CYS A 74 20.02 -39.16 -8.75
CA CYS A 74 19.47 -39.69 -7.50
C CYS A 74 18.28 -40.62 -7.75
N SER A 75 18.36 -41.87 -7.28
CA SER A 75 17.17 -42.70 -7.11
C SER A 75 16.36 -42.27 -5.90
N VAL A 76 15.10 -42.73 -5.81
CA VAL A 76 14.26 -42.48 -4.61
C VAL A 76 14.90 -43.07 -3.36
N THR A 77 15.61 -44.21 -3.49
CA THR A 77 16.34 -44.88 -2.41
C THR A 77 17.60 -44.16 -1.93
N ASP A 78 18.11 -43.18 -2.68
CA ASP A 78 19.28 -42.39 -2.26
C ASP A 78 18.90 -41.17 -1.41
N CYS A 79 17.63 -40.72 -1.49
CA CYS A 79 17.08 -39.72 -0.56
C CYS A 79 16.19 -40.32 0.54
N CYS A 80 15.51 -41.44 0.27
CA CYS A 80 14.44 -41.94 1.12
C CYS A 80 14.65 -43.43 1.45
N GLY A 81 14.85 -43.73 2.73
CA GLY A 81 15.08 -45.06 3.28
C GLY A 81 16.11 -45.13 4.43
N ILE A 82 16.51 -43.98 5.00
CA ILE A 82 17.48 -43.89 6.10
C ILE A 82 16.83 -43.76 7.49
N GLU A 83 15.50 -43.81 7.57
CA GLU A 83 14.69 -43.68 8.80
C GLU A 83 14.88 -42.34 9.56
N GLN A 84 15.52 -41.34 8.96
CA GLN A 84 15.81 -40.03 9.56
C GLN A 84 15.74 -38.87 8.56
N CYS A 85 14.69 -38.06 8.65
CA CYS A 85 14.51 -36.86 7.84
C CYS A 85 15.75 -35.93 7.81
N ASN A 86 16.38 -35.75 6.64
CA ASN A 86 17.57 -34.90 6.47
C ASN A 86 17.35 -33.70 5.50
N PRO A 87 16.89 -32.53 6.02
CA PRO A 87 16.69 -31.33 5.22
C PRO A 87 17.93 -30.81 4.45
N ALA A 88 19.15 -31.24 4.81
CA ALA A 88 20.37 -30.79 4.14
C ALA A 88 20.55 -31.38 2.73
N ILE A 89 19.92 -32.51 2.43
CA ILE A 89 19.91 -33.13 1.08
C ILE A 89 18.55 -32.96 0.36
N GLY A 90 17.70 -32.05 0.85
CA GLY A 90 16.38 -31.78 0.25
C GLY A 90 15.27 -32.73 0.69
N GLU A 91 15.53 -33.66 1.61
CA GLU A 91 14.46 -34.43 2.24
C GLU A 91 13.48 -33.51 2.97
N ASN A 92 12.21 -33.78 2.74
CA ASN A 92 11.10 -33.23 3.49
C ASN A 92 9.91 -34.17 3.28
N CYS A 93 8.84 -33.97 4.03
CA CYS A 93 7.66 -34.83 3.98
C CYS A 93 6.98 -34.95 2.59
N SER A 94 7.29 -34.09 1.61
CA SER A 94 6.75 -34.18 0.25
C SER A 94 7.68 -34.90 -0.73
N THR A 95 8.97 -35.04 -0.40
CA THR A 95 9.96 -35.80 -1.18
C THR A 95 10.20 -37.18 -0.60
N CYS A 96 10.32 -37.28 0.72
CA CYS A 96 10.57 -38.53 1.46
C CYS A 96 9.61 -38.72 2.67
N PRO A 97 8.31 -38.96 2.45
CA PRO A 97 7.35 -39.21 3.54
C PRO A 97 7.63 -40.49 4.36
N GLY A 98 8.53 -41.37 3.92
CA GLY A 98 8.99 -42.51 4.72
C GLY A 98 9.85 -42.09 5.92
N ASP A 99 10.81 -41.20 5.70
CA ASP A 99 11.80 -40.79 6.71
C ASP A 99 11.40 -39.49 7.43
N CYS A 100 10.65 -38.61 6.73
CA CYS A 100 10.10 -37.37 7.28
C CYS A 100 8.66 -37.50 7.81
N GLY A 101 8.05 -38.68 7.71
CA GLY A 101 6.63 -38.88 7.93
C GLY A 101 5.74 -38.24 6.85
N GLU A 102 4.45 -38.61 6.84
CA GLU A 102 3.46 -37.94 6.00
C GLU A 102 3.48 -36.42 6.24
N CYS A 103 3.33 -35.61 5.19
CA CYS A 103 3.32 -34.16 5.38
C CYS A 103 2.23 -33.74 6.37
N PRO A 104 2.57 -32.88 7.37
CA PRO A 104 1.56 -32.21 8.17
C PRO A 104 0.59 -31.52 7.21
N PRO A 105 -0.67 -32.00 7.13
CA PRO A 105 -1.52 -31.71 5.99
C PRO A 105 -1.82 -30.22 5.91
N GLU A 106 -1.82 -29.68 4.68
CA GLU A 106 -2.04 -28.26 4.44
C GLU A 106 -3.31 -27.75 5.12
N ASN A 107 -3.37 -26.42 5.32
CA ASN A 107 -4.58 -25.74 5.77
C ASN A 107 -5.69 -25.98 4.73
N TYR A 108 -6.58 -26.94 5.04
CA TYR A 108 -7.58 -27.45 4.11
C TYR A 108 -8.94 -27.51 4.78
N LYS A 109 -9.94 -26.94 4.11
CA LYS A 109 -11.30 -26.84 4.62
C LYS A 109 -12.04 -28.15 4.46
N ASP A 110 -12.94 -28.45 5.39
CA ASP A 110 -13.92 -29.50 5.18
C ASP A 110 -15.04 -28.96 4.27
N SER A 111 -14.89 -29.19 2.97
CA SER A 111 -15.83 -28.76 1.93
C SER A 111 -17.26 -29.26 2.17
N SER A 112 -17.47 -30.35 2.93
CA SER A 112 -18.80 -30.86 3.28
C SER A 112 -19.59 -29.94 4.22
N LYS A 113 -18.92 -28.98 4.89
CA LYS A 113 -19.55 -27.99 5.78
C LYS A 113 -20.17 -26.81 5.02
N PHE A 114 -19.79 -26.62 3.77
CA PHE A 114 -20.16 -25.51 2.92
C PHE A 114 -21.21 -25.92 1.87
N SER A 115 -21.96 -24.95 1.35
CA SER A 115 -22.84 -25.13 0.19
C SER A 115 -22.93 -23.86 -0.63
N SER A 116 -23.17 -23.96 -1.94
CA SER A 116 -23.41 -22.79 -2.80
C SER A 116 -24.53 -21.92 -2.24
N LYS A 117 -24.33 -20.61 -2.20
CA LYS A 117 -25.23 -19.62 -1.57
C LYS A 117 -25.49 -19.83 -0.07
N GLN A 118 -24.53 -20.41 0.65
CA GLN A 118 -24.53 -20.40 2.12
C GLN A 118 -24.22 -18.99 2.65
N THR A 119 -25.00 -18.54 3.63
CA THR A 119 -24.77 -17.33 4.42
C THR A 119 -24.41 -17.73 5.85
N PHE A 120 -23.43 -17.06 6.45
CA PHE A 120 -23.13 -17.14 7.87
C PHE A 120 -23.74 -15.93 8.58
N LEU A 121 -24.39 -16.17 9.72
CA LEU A 121 -25.04 -15.13 10.53
C LEU A 121 -24.46 -15.12 11.94
N ILE A 122 -24.01 -13.96 12.40
CA ILE A 122 -23.31 -13.78 13.67
C ILE A 122 -23.73 -12.48 14.35
N SER A 123 -23.57 -12.38 15.67
CA SER A 123 -23.85 -11.16 16.44
C SER A 123 -22.62 -10.27 16.57
N ASP A 124 -22.81 -8.94 16.63
CA ASP A 124 -21.74 -8.00 17.00
C ASP A 124 -21.47 -7.90 18.52
N GLU A 125 -22.13 -8.72 19.35
CA GLU A 125 -22.00 -8.74 20.81
C GLU A 125 -20.56 -9.04 21.28
N ASN A 126 -19.87 -9.97 20.63
CA ASN A 126 -18.47 -10.30 20.90
C ASN A 126 -17.67 -10.26 19.60
N TRP A 127 -16.75 -9.28 19.51
CA TRP A 127 -15.92 -9.07 18.31
C TRP A 127 -15.05 -10.28 17.96
N ARG A 128 -14.66 -11.09 18.95
CA ARG A 128 -13.79 -12.27 18.76
C ARG A 128 -14.45 -13.33 17.89
N ASP A 129 -15.76 -13.54 18.07
CA ASP A 129 -16.53 -14.46 17.24
C ASP A 129 -16.54 -14.01 15.77
N VAL A 130 -16.70 -12.70 15.54
CA VAL A 130 -16.69 -12.13 14.19
C VAL A 130 -15.32 -12.27 13.53
N LEU A 131 -14.23 -11.97 14.24
CA LEU A 131 -12.89 -12.00 13.66
C LEU A 131 -12.34 -13.43 13.47
N THR A 132 -12.71 -14.39 14.31
CA THR A 132 -12.40 -15.82 14.08
C THR A 132 -13.21 -16.42 12.92
N LEU A 133 -14.37 -15.85 12.60
CA LEU A 133 -15.19 -16.22 11.44
C LEU A 133 -14.61 -15.74 10.11
N VAL A 134 -13.86 -14.63 10.07
CA VAL A 134 -13.26 -14.06 8.85
C VAL A 134 -12.46 -15.10 8.05
N PRO A 135 -11.42 -15.79 8.60
CA PRO A 135 -10.69 -16.83 7.87
C PRO A 135 -11.50 -18.12 7.67
N LEU A 136 -12.67 -18.28 8.30
CA LEU A 136 -13.57 -19.41 8.06
C LEU A 136 -14.40 -19.18 6.78
N THR A 137 -14.93 -17.96 6.60
CA THR A 137 -15.83 -17.62 5.50
C THR A 137 -15.15 -17.00 4.30
N THR A 138 -13.96 -16.42 4.48
CA THR A 138 -13.15 -15.84 3.40
C THR A 138 -11.73 -16.36 3.53
N TRP A 139 -11.16 -16.90 2.45
CA TRP A 139 -9.76 -17.35 2.44
C TRP A 139 -9.16 -17.39 1.03
N THR A 140 -7.84 -17.30 0.94
CA THR A 140 -7.11 -17.48 -0.31
C THR A 140 -6.58 -18.91 -0.41
N SER A 141 -6.89 -19.63 -1.50
CA SER A 141 -6.47 -21.01 -1.75
C SER A 141 -6.39 -21.30 -3.25
N LYS A 142 -5.30 -21.92 -3.69
CA LYS A 142 -5.14 -22.38 -5.08
C LYS A 142 -5.81 -23.73 -5.34
N ASN A 143 -6.19 -24.44 -4.27
CA ASN A 143 -6.60 -25.86 -4.33
C ASN A 143 -8.12 -26.05 -4.15
N ASP A 144 -8.84 -25.03 -3.66
CA ASP A 144 -10.26 -25.11 -3.30
C ASP A 144 -11.23 -24.73 -4.43
N ASN A 145 -11.10 -25.36 -5.61
CA ASN A 145 -11.96 -25.11 -6.78
C ASN A 145 -13.46 -25.45 -6.59
N TRP A 146 -13.83 -25.97 -5.43
CA TRP A 146 -15.20 -26.30 -5.01
C TRP A 146 -15.90 -25.14 -4.27
N CYS A 147 -15.15 -24.13 -3.81
CA CYS A 147 -15.70 -22.98 -3.13
C CYS A 147 -16.39 -22.01 -4.11
N GLN A 148 -17.12 -21.02 -3.58
CA GLN A 148 -17.64 -19.93 -4.40
C GLN A 148 -16.73 -18.71 -4.29
N GLY A 149 -16.45 -18.05 -5.42
CA GLY A 149 -15.75 -16.76 -5.46
C GLY A 149 -16.67 -15.58 -5.15
N GLY A 150 -16.08 -14.41 -4.91
CA GLY A 150 -16.78 -13.14 -4.76
C GLY A 150 -16.69 -12.26 -6.00
N TYR A 151 -17.48 -11.19 -6.03
CA TYR A 151 -17.40 -10.16 -7.05
C TYR A 151 -16.20 -9.23 -6.80
N GLY A 152 -15.36 -9.02 -7.81
CA GLY A 152 -14.16 -8.18 -7.70
C GLY A 152 -13.03 -8.75 -6.83
N THR A 153 -13.07 -10.04 -6.50
CA THR A 153 -12.03 -10.74 -5.73
C THR A 153 -10.99 -11.37 -6.66
N ALA A 154 -9.84 -11.78 -6.12
CA ALA A 154 -8.86 -12.57 -6.90
C ALA A 154 -9.40 -13.99 -7.18
N ASP A 155 -9.03 -14.56 -8.34
CA ASP A 155 -9.53 -15.86 -8.84
C ASP A 155 -9.35 -17.03 -7.85
N ASN A 156 -8.36 -16.94 -6.96
CA ASN A 156 -8.03 -17.92 -5.94
C ASN A 156 -8.57 -17.57 -4.54
N THR A 157 -9.60 -16.73 -4.44
CA THR A 157 -10.19 -16.29 -3.17
C THR A 157 -11.63 -16.78 -3.01
N CYS A 158 -11.83 -17.65 -2.02
CA CYS A 158 -13.11 -18.19 -1.61
C CYS A 158 -13.84 -17.18 -0.71
N VAL A 159 -15.15 -17.00 -0.92
CA VAL A 159 -15.97 -16.04 -0.15
C VAL A 159 -17.36 -16.60 0.16
N TYR A 160 -17.76 -16.53 1.43
CA TYR A 160 -19.12 -16.82 1.87
C TYR A 160 -19.75 -15.59 2.53
N SER A 161 -20.99 -15.29 2.16
CA SER A 161 -21.73 -14.14 2.70
C SER A 161 -21.75 -14.22 4.21
N THR A 162 -21.26 -13.16 4.86
CA THR A 162 -21.09 -13.07 6.30
C THR A 162 -21.85 -11.84 6.79
N LEU A 163 -22.93 -12.07 7.51
CA LEU A 163 -23.84 -11.04 8.00
C LEU A 163 -23.69 -10.93 9.51
N ILE A 164 -23.47 -9.71 9.97
CA ILE A 164 -23.29 -9.39 11.38
C ILE A 164 -24.54 -8.61 11.82
N TYR A 165 -25.41 -9.23 12.62
CA TYR A 165 -26.56 -8.55 13.18
C TYR A 165 -26.17 -7.78 14.44
N HIS A 166 -26.71 -6.57 14.59
CA HIS A 166 -26.43 -5.74 15.76
C HIS A 166 -27.24 -6.23 16.96
N LYS A 167 -26.63 -6.34 18.14
CA LYS A 167 -27.29 -6.86 19.35
C LYS A 167 -27.04 -5.98 20.58
N GLU A 168 -28.13 -5.68 21.28
CA GLU A 168 -28.19 -5.15 22.64
C GLU A 168 -28.83 -6.18 23.58
N THR A 169 -28.83 -5.92 24.89
CA THR A 169 -29.25 -6.89 25.92
C THR A 169 -30.60 -7.56 25.67
N ASN A 170 -31.60 -6.81 25.17
CA ASN A 170 -32.96 -7.28 24.91
C ASN A 170 -33.50 -6.86 23.52
N ALA A 171 -32.62 -6.42 22.61
CA ALA A 171 -32.99 -5.89 21.31
C ALA A 171 -31.92 -6.21 20.26
N PHE A 172 -32.29 -6.19 19.00
CA PHE A 172 -31.35 -6.41 17.89
C PHE A 172 -31.76 -5.60 16.65
N ASP A 173 -30.89 -5.56 15.66
CA ASP A 173 -31.21 -5.08 14.32
C ASP A 173 -30.62 -6.02 13.26
N ILE A 174 -31.48 -6.40 12.31
CA ILE A 174 -31.18 -7.29 11.20
C ILE A 174 -31.89 -6.88 9.89
N ASP A 175 -32.41 -5.65 9.79
CA ASP A 175 -33.27 -5.20 8.66
C ASP A 175 -32.62 -5.50 7.30
N SER A 176 -31.38 -5.03 7.15
CA SER A 176 -30.56 -5.12 5.95
C SER A 176 -30.00 -6.50 5.70
N ALA A 177 -29.67 -7.25 6.75
CA ALA A 177 -29.18 -8.62 6.63
C ALA A 177 -30.29 -9.57 6.16
N ILE A 178 -31.51 -9.48 6.73
CA ILE A 178 -32.67 -10.20 6.18
C ILE A 178 -32.96 -9.74 4.75
N TYR A 179 -32.84 -8.45 4.42
CA TYR A 179 -33.07 -8.00 3.04
C TYR A 179 -32.00 -8.53 2.06
N PHE A 180 -30.73 -8.60 2.46
CA PHE A 180 -29.70 -9.28 1.67
C PHE A 180 -30.05 -10.77 1.45
N MET A 181 -30.44 -11.51 2.50
CA MET A 181 -30.89 -12.91 2.34
C MET A 181 -32.07 -13.03 1.36
N GLN A 182 -32.99 -12.06 1.37
CA GLN A 182 -34.10 -12.00 0.41
C GLN A 182 -33.64 -11.75 -1.03
N GLN A 183 -32.61 -10.93 -1.24
CA GLN A 183 -31.99 -10.61 -2.54
C GLN A 183 -31.15 -11.79 -3.06
N TYR A 184 -30.11 -12.18 -2.31
CA TYR A 184 -29.17 -13.25 -2.62
C TYR A 184 -29.87 -14.61 -2.74
N SER A 185 -30.97 -14.79 -2.02
CA SER A 185 -31.73 -16.04 -1.89
C SER A 185 -30.83 -17.15 -1.35
N SER A 186 -30.34 -16.93 -0.12
CA SER A 186 -29.48 -17.86 0.62
C SER A 186 -30.09 -19.26 0.65
N SER A 187 -29.31 -20.26 0.23
CA SER A 187 -29.74 -21.68 0.21
C SER A 187 -29.75 -22.29 1.60
N LYS A 188 -28.85 -21.82 2.47
CA LYS A 188 -28.57 -22.29 3.83
C LYS A 188 -28.07 -21.11 4.66
N VAL A 189 -28.48 -21.03 5.91
CA VAL A 189 -27.93 -20.09 6.90
C VAL A 189 -27.26 -20.88 8.02
N THR A 190 -25.97 -20.62 8.25
CA THR A 190 -25.23 -21.13 9.41
C THR A 190 -25.16 -20.02 10.45
N ILE A 191 -25.87 -20.18 11.56
CA ILE A 191 -25.85 -19.24 12.68
C ILE A 191 -24.68 -19.59 13.61
N ILE A 192 -23.90 -18.58 14.00
CA ILE A 192 -22.85 -18.69 15.02
C ILE A 192 -23.44 -18.33 16.38
N GLY A 193 -23.44 -19.28 17.30
CA GLY A 193 -23.95 -19.13 18.65
C GLY A 193 -25.49 -19.12 18.76
N ASN A 194 -25.95 -18.48 19.84
CA ASN A 194 -27.37 -18.37 20.17
C ASN A 194 -27.99 -17.10 19.57
N THR A 195 -29.29 -17.17 19.25
CA THR A 195 -30.10 -16.05 18.75
C THR A 195 -31.39 -15.94 19.56
N PRO A 196 -31.99 -14.74 19.69
CA PRO A 196 -33.32 -14.59 20.27
C PRO A 196 -34.38 -15.35 19.46
N THR A 197 -35.44 -15.84 20.11
CA THR A 197 -36.54 -16.57 19.45
C THR A 197 -37.24 -15.72 18.39
N GLU A 198 -37.30 -14.41 18.59
CA GLU A 198 -37.84 -13.43 17.63
C GLU A 198 -37.02 -13.40 16.33
N LEU A 199 -35.70 -13.59 16.42
CA LEU A 199 -34.81 -13.67 15.26
C LEU A 199 -34.98 -15.01 14.52
N ASP A 200 -35.12 -16.12 15.22
CA ASP A 200 -35.46 -17.42 14.61
C ASP A 200 -36.79 -17.38 13.84
N ASN A 201 -37.79 -16.72 14.43
CA ASN A 201 -39.07 -16.44 13.78
C ASN A 201 -38.92 -15.53 12.54
N LEU A 202 -38.04 -14.51 12.57
CA LEU A 202 -37.76 -13.64 11.42
C LEU A 202 -36.95 -14.33 10.31
N LEU A 203 -36.11 -15.32 10.62
CA LEU A 203 -35.42 -16.12 9.59
C LEU A 203 -36.41 -17.03 8.84
N THR A 204 -37.38 -17.60 9.55
CA THR A 204 -38.37 -18.54 8.98
C THR A 204 -39.63 -17.88 8.43
N ALA A 205 -39.98 -16.67 8.88
CA ALA A 205 -41.12 -15.93 8.36
C ALA A 205 -40.99 -15.60 6.86
N ALA A 206 -42.12 -15.57 6.16
CA ALA A 206 -42.17 -15.32 4.72
C ALA A 206 -41.73 -13.90 4.33
N LYS A 207 -41.22 -13.76 3.10
CA LYS A 207 -40.96 -12.45 2.46
C LYS A 207 -42.30 -11.69 2.33
N PRO A 208 -42.34 -10.35 2.54
CA PRO A 208 -41.22 -9.43 2.73
C PRO A 208 -40.75 -9.27 4.18
N LEU A 209 -41.44 -9.85 5.17
CA LEU A 209 -41.10 -9.67 6.59
C LEU A 209 -39.80 -10.39 6.95
N GLY A 210 -39.77 -11.72 6.78
CA GLY A 210 -38.63 -12.57 7.13
C GLY A 210 -37.79 -13.00 5.93
N ALA A 211 -36.75 -13.78 6.17
CA ALA A 211 -35.87 -14.27 5.10
C ALA A 211 -36.56 -15.29 4.17
N GLY A 212 -37.55 -16.03 4.70
CA GLY A 212 -38.31 -17.05 3.98
C GLY A 212 -37.62 -18.42 3.92
N LEU A 213 -36.85 -18.76 4.95
CA LEU A 213 -36.10 -20.02 5.06
C LEU A 213 -36.94 -21.11 5.74
N THR A 214 -36.72 -22.38 5.39
CA THR A 214 -37.21 -23.50 6.21
C THR A 214 -36.27 -23.76 7.39
N SER A 215 -36.77 -24.44 8.42
CA SER A 215 -35.92 -24.93 9.53
C SER A 215 -34.78 -25.84 9.05
N THR A 216 -34.98 -26.60 7.98
CA THR A 216 -33.95 -27.47 7.36
C THR A 216 -32.85 -26.69 6.62
N GLN A 217 -33.06 -25.41 6.30
CA GLN A 217 -32.03 -24.53 5.75
C GLN A 217 -31.20 -23.84 6.84
N ILE A 218 -31.59 -23.93 8.12
CA ILE A 218 -30.91 -23.28 9.23
C ILE A 218 -30.04 -24.30 9.97
N THR A 219 -28.73 -24.03 10.05
CA THR A 219 -27.75 -24.79 10.82
C THR A 219 -27.23 -23.92 11.96
N ARG A 220 -26.88 -24.50 13.11
CA ARG A 220 -26.20 -23.80 14.21
C ARG A 220 -24.84 -24.41 14.49
N ILE A 221 -23.85 -23.57 14.72
CA ILE A 221 -22.55 -23.94 15.30
C ILE A 221 -22.20 -22.95 16.41
N TYR A 222 -21.37 -23.35 17.36
CA TYR A 222 -20.86 -22.46 18.40
C TYR A 222 -19.42 -22.01 18.06
N PRO A 223 -18.94 -20.89 18.61
CA PRO A 223 -17.56 -20.43 18.41
C PRO A 223 -16.51 -21.51 18.71
N THR A 224 -16.72 -22.28 19.78
CA THR A 224 -15.92 -23.46 20.16
C THR A 224 -15.80 -24.53 19.06
N ASN A 225 -16.71 -24.55 18.09
CA ASN A 225 -16.79 -25.56 17.06
C ASN A 225 -16.22 -25.07 15.71
N TYR A 226 -15.75 -23.83 15.60
CA TYR A 226 -15.33 -23.25 14.31
C TYR A 226 -14.19 -24.04 13.65
N LEU A 227 -13.24 -24.60 14.43
CA LEU A 227 -12.16 -25.47 13.93
C LEU A 227 -12.65 -26.71 13.18
N THR A 228 -13.90 -27.16 13.40
CA THR A 228 -14.50 -28.28 12.66
C THR A 228 -14.83 -27.97 11.19
N TYR A 229 -14.54 -26.74 10.73
CA TYR A 229 -14.56 -26.33 9.32
C TYR A 229 -13.21 -26.53 8.62
N TRP A 230 -12.15 -26.88 9.35
CA TRP A 230 -10.90 -27.34 8.79
C TRP A 230 -10.85 -28.87 8.90
N LYS A 231 -10.57 -29.54 7.78
CA LYS A 231 -10.23 -30.97 7.74
C LYS A 231 -8.81 -31.20 8.27
N SER A 232 -7.94 -30.22 8.02
CA SER A 232 -6.56 -30.15 8.50
C SER A 232 -6.09 -28.71 8.59
N TYR A 233 -5.14 -28.46 9.49
CA TYR A 233 -4.34 -27.24 9.50
C TYR A 233 -2.94 -27.54 10.03
N LYS A 234 -1.93 -27.04 9.31
CA LYS A 234 -0.52 -27.09 9.70
C LYS A 234 -0.11 -25.81 10.43
N SER A 235 -0.69 -24.67 10.07
CA SER A 235 -0.34 -23.37 10.64
C SER A 235 -1.57 -22.64 11.19
N ILE A 236 -1.32 -21.80 12.18
CA ILE A 236 -2.32 -20.94 12.84
C ILE A 236 -1.79 -19.51 12.95
N VAL A 237 -2.69 -18.54 12.95
CA VAL A 237 -2.35 -17.16 13.35
C VAL A 237 -2.83 -16.97 14.78
N TYR A 238 -1.91 -16.76 15.72
CA TYR A 238 -2.23 -16.56 17.13
C TYR A 238 -2.02 -15.10 17.51
N VAL A 239 -3.08 -14.39 17.90
CA VAL A 239 -3.05 -12.96 18.25
C VAL A 239 -3.35 -12.74 19.73
N ASP A 240 -2.77 -11.68 20.30
CA ASP A 240 -3.19 -11.15 21.60
C ASP A 240 -4.69 -10.82 21.62
N ASP A 241 -5.27 -10.72 22.82
CA ASP A 241 -6.64 -10.23 23.01
C ASP A 241 -6.72 -8.69 22.83
N ASN A 242 -6.40 -8.23 21.64
CA ASN A 242 -6.36 -6.85 21.22
C ASN A 242 -7.10 -6.71 19.88
N TYR A 243 -8.13 -5.88 19.86
CA TYR A 243 -9.02 -5.76 18.70
C TYR A 243 -8.31 -5.21 17.44
N GLU A 244 -7.44 -4.22 17.59
CA GLU A 244 -6.69 -3.61 16.49
C GLU A 244 -5.73 -4.61 15.82
N LEU A 245 -4.99 -5.38 16.63
CA LEU A 245 -4.16 -6.47 16.15
C LEU A 245 -5.00 -7.57 15.51
N ALA A 246 -6.13 -7.94 16.10
CA ALA A 246 -6.99 -9.01 15.61
C ALA A 246 -7.67 -8.66 14.29
N LEU A 247 -8.01 -7.39 14.03
CA LEU A 247 -8.52 -6.93 12.74
C LEU A 247 -7.55 -7.33 11.62
N MET A 248 -6.29 -6.91 11.71
CA MET A 248 -5.29 -7.24 10.69
C MET A 248 -4.86 -8.72 10.71
N ALA A 249 -4.77 -9.34 11.88
CA ALA A 249 -4.44 -10.76 12.01
C ALA A 249 -5.49 -11.66 11.35
N SER A 250 -6.78 -11.30 11.41
CA SER A 250 -7.87 -12.04 10.75
C SER A 250 -7.78 -12.00 9.22
N VAL A 251 -7.40 -10.84 8.67
CA VAL A 251 -7.15 -10.65 7.23
C VAL A 251 -5.91 -11.42 6.76
N TYR A 252 -4.84 -11.43 7.55
CA TYR A 252 -3.66 -12.24 7.26
C TYR A 252 -3.94 -13.76 7.36
N ALA A 253 -4.71 -14.19 8.37
CA ALA A 253 -5.12 -15.59 8.54
C ALA A 253 -5.92 -16.10 7.32
N SER A 254 -6.83 -15.27 6.80
CA SER A 254 -7.56 -15.53 5.54
C SER A 254 -6.61 -15.71 4.35
N LEU A 255 -5.62 -14.83 4.18
CA LEU A 255 -4.64 -14.89 3.08
C LEU A 255 -3.81 -16.20 3.09
N ILE A 256 -3.60 -16.82 4.25
CA ILE A 256 -2.86 -18.09 4.39
C ILE A 256 -3.75 -19.30 4.76
N ASN A 257 -5.07 -19.16 4.61
CA ASN A 257 -6.09 -20.18 4.93
C ASN A 257 -6.07 -20.73 6.38
N ALA A 258 -5.38 -20.05 7.29
CA ALA A 258 -5.12 -20.54 8.65
C ALA A 258 -6.28 -20.21 9.61
N PRO A 259 -6.52 -21.02 10.65
CA PRO A 259 -7.34 -20.60 11.78
C PRO A 259 -6.74 -19.37 12.48
N LEU A 260 -7.59 -18.39 12.81
CA LEU A 260 -7.25 -17.34 13.77
C LEU A 260 -7.54 -17.84 15.19
N ILE A 261 -6.52 -17.79 16.05
CA ILE A 261 -6.62 -18.02 17.49
C ILE A 261 -6.46 -16.67 18.20
N ILE A 262 -7.31 -16.38 19.17
CA ILE A 262 -7.27 -15.21 20.04
C ILE A 262 -7.02 -15.68 21.47
N LYS A 263 -6.00 -15.10 22.09
CA LYS A 263 -5.55 -15.38 23.46
C LYS A 263 -6.67 -15.28 24.50
N GLY A 264 -6.76 -16.27 25.39
CA GLY A 264 -7.79 -16.37 26.42
C GLY A 264 -9.21 -16.58 25.90
N TYR A 265 -9.39 -16.93 24.62
CA TYR A 265 -10.71 -17.05 24.00
C TYR A 265 -10.94 -18.43 23.33
N ASN A 266 -10.16 -18.77 22.31
CA ASN A 266 -10.24 -20.04 21.58
C ASN A 266 -8.87 -20.74 21.48
N ASP A 267 -7.96 -20.42 22.39
CA ASP A 267 -6.59 -20.94 22.53
C ASP A 267 -6.48 -22.28 23.26
N ASN A 268 -7.61 -22.96 23.51
CA ASN A 268 -7.67 -24.32 24.04
C ASN A 268 -7.32 -25.39 22.97
N ILE A 269 -6.16 -25.26 22.33
CA ILE A 269 -5.62 -26.21 21.35
C ILE A 269 -4.15 -26.55 21.64
N ASN A 270 -3.66 -27.68 21.13
CA ASN A 270 -2.24 -28.01 21.24
C ASN A 270 -1.44 -27.27 20.14
N PHE A 271 -0.46 -26.47 20.55
CA PHE A 271 0.45 -25.76 19.65
C PHE A 271 1.70 -26.58 19.23
N ASP A 272 2.02 -27.68 19.92
CA ASP A 272 3.28 -28.41 19.76
C ASP A 272 3.54 -28.90 18.33
N SER A 273 2.48 -29.35 17.62
CA SER A 273 2.53 -29.85 16.25
C SER A 273 2.22 -28.80 15.16
N LEU A 274 1.93 -27.55 15.52
CA LEU A 274 1.48 -26.49 14.61
C LEU A 274 2.56 -25.44 14.35
N GLU A 275 2.59 -24.84 13.16
CA GLU A 275 3.34 -23.60 12.93
C GLU A 275 2.55 -22.41 13.51
N VAL A 276 3.07 -21.80 14.58
CA VAL A 276 2.43 -20.72 15.32
C VAL A 276 2.92 -19.37 14.84
N ILE A 277 2.07 -18.65 14.11
CA ILE A 277 2.35 -17.29 13.64
C ILE A 277 1.80 -16.29 14.67
N CYS A 278 2.66 -15.80 15.55
CA CYS A 278 2.29 -14.89 16.63
C CYS A 278 2.15 -13.43 16.15
N VAL A 279 1.06 -12.77 16.54
CA VAL A 279 0.80 -11.36 16.23
C VAL A 279 0.63 -10.57 17.54
N GLY A 280 1.51 -9.60 17.77
CA GLY A 280 1.69 -8.97 19.08
C GLY A 280 2.63 -9.76 19.99
N ASN A 281 2.24 -9.91 21.26
CA ASN A 281 2.96 -10.65 22.31
C ASN A 281 2.06 -11.69 23.03
N PRO A 282 1.39 -12.60 22.29
CA PRO A 282 0.64 -13.68 22.92
C PRO A 282 1.57 -14.55 23.76
N SER A 283 1.13 -14.92 24.97
CA SER A 283 2.00 -15.53 25.98
C SER A 283 2.06 -17.06 25.83
N THR A 284 2.63 -17.49 24.71
CA THR A 284 3.01 -18.88 24.40
C THR A 284 4.52 -19.04 24.48
N SER A 285 4.99 -20.25 24.81
CA SER A 285 6.40 -20.64 24.71
C SER A 285 6.86 -20.86 23.27
N LYS A 286 5.92 -21.03 22.32
CA LYS A 286 6.17 -21.32 20.91
C LYS A 286 5.54 -20.26 20.00
N CYS A 287 6.41 -19.57 19.25
CA CYS A 287 6.09 -18.66 18.15
C CYS A 287 7.11 -18.89 17.03
N ASP A 288 6.78 -19.65 16.00
CA ASP A 288 7.68 -19.95 14.88
C ASP A 288 7.90 -18.71 14.00
N LYS A 289 6.92 -17.81 13.95
CA LYS A 289 7.01 -16.46 13.39
C LYS A 289 6.39 -15.45 14.35
N LYS A 290 6.85 -14.20 14.33
CA LYS A 290 6.33 -13.13 15.19
C LYS A 290 6.27 -11.80 14.45
N TYR A 291 5.12 -11.12 14.52
CA TYR A 291 4.87 -9.84 13.86
C TYR A 291 4.29 -8.79 14.84
N SER A 292 4.73 -7.54 14.72
CA SER A 292 3.95 -6.36 15.16
C SER A 292 2.83 -6.05 14.14
N LEU A 293 1.96 -5.08 14.44
CA LEU A 293 0.95 -4.59 13.49
C LEU A 293 1.59 -4.14 12.17
N GLU A 294 2.59 -3.26 12.26
CA GLU A 294 3.37 -2.75 11.13
C GLU A 294 4.05 -3.89 10.34
N ALA A 295 4.61 -4.89 11.03
CA ALA A 295 5.30 -6.00 10.39
C ALA A 295 4.33 -6.95 9.67
N ILE A 296 3.14 -7.22 10.22
CA ILE A 296 2.12 -8.03 9.53
C ILE A 296 1.46 -7.27 8.38
N GLN A 297 1.33 -5.94 8.50
CA GLN A 297 0.90 -5.08 7.38
C GLN A 297 1.92 -5.12 6.22
N LYS A 298 3.23 -5.01 6.52
CA LYS A 298 4.31 -5.10 5.52
C LYS A 298 4.41 -6.49 4.89
N GLU A 299 4.21 -7.56 5.67
CA GLU A 299 4.17 -8.94 5.18
C GLU A 299 2.90 -9.24 4.35
N TYR A 300 1.77 -8.64 4.69
CA TYR A 300 0.56 -8.74 3.87
C TYR A 300 0.74 -8.02 2.53
N LEU A 301 1.30 -6.81 2.56
CA LEU A 301 1.60 -6.03 1.36
C LEU A 301 2.65 -6.71 0.47
N SER A 302 3.66 -7.38 1.04
CA SER A 302 4.65 -8.14 0.28
C SER A 302 4.06 -9.37 -0.43
N LYS A 303 3.07 -10.04 0.17
CA LYS A 303 2.38 -11.21 -0.41
C LYS A 303 1.31 -10.85 -1.45
N THR A 304 0.65 -9.71 -1.29
CA THR A 304 -0.48 -9.29 -2.15
C THR A 304 -0.07 -8.31 -3.24
N ASN A 305 0.98 -7.50 -3.02
CA ASN A 305 1.31 -6.32 -3.83
C ASN A 305 0.08 -5.43 -4.09
N THR A 306 -0.77 -5.25 -3.07
CA THR A 306 -2.03 -4.52 -3.21
C THR A 306 -1.85 -3.01 -3.31
N ASP A 307 -2.70 -2.39 -4.13
CA ASP A 307 -2.89 -0.95 -4.27
C ASP A 307 -4.09 -0.43 -3.45
N LYS A 308 -4.84 -1.31 -2.78
CA LYS A 308 -6.05 -0.98 -2.01
C LYS A 308 -5.77 -0.94 -0.51
N PHE A 309 -6.14 0.17 0.12
CA PHE A 309 -5.96 0.42 1.55
C PHE A 309 -7.30 0.71 2.20
N MET A 310 -7.50 0.20 3.41
CA MET A 310 -8.77 0.29 4.14
C MET A 310 -8.57 0.96 5.50
N LEU A 311 -9.12 2.16 5.68
CA LEU A 311 -9.05 2.89 6.95
C LEU A 311 -10.17 2.48 7.91
N VAL A 312 -9.79 2.11 9.13
CA VAL A 312 -10.69 1.81 10.25
C VAL A 312 -10.26 2.58 11.52
N ASN A 313 -11.17 2.71 12.49
CA ASN A 313 -10.84 3.14 13.85
C ASN A 313 -11.30 2.06 14.85
N PRO A 314 -10.38 1.34 15.53
CA PRO A 314 -10.74 0.24 16.43
C PRO A 314 -11.41 0.68 17.74
N ASN A 315 -11.36 1.97 18.09
CA ASN A 315 -12.14 2.50 19.21
C ASN A 315 -13.65 2.51 18.93
N ASP A 316 -14.10 2.26 17.69
CA ASP A 316 -15.51 2.26 17.32
C ASP A 316 -16.36 1.17 18.00
N LEU A 317 -15.74 0.17 18.63
CA LEU A 317 -16.39 -0.72 19.60
C LEU A 317 -17.02 0.01 20.81
N SER A 318 -16.49 1.18 21.15
CA SER A 318 -16.90 1.99 22.31
C SER A 318 -17.54 3.32 21.90
N ILE A 319 -17.13 3.88 20.76
CA ILE A 319 -17.66 5.12 20.21
C ILE A 319 -19.01 4.83 19.55
N LYS A 320 -20.08 5.49 20.02
CA LYS A 320 -21.47 5.29 19.60
C LYS A 320 -22.30 6.57 19.67
N VAL A 321 -23.41 6.60 18.95
CA VAL A 321 -24.44 7.65 19.01
C VAL A 321 -25.67 7.09 19.72
N THR A 322 -25.82 7.40 21.01
CA THR A 322 -26.94 6.93 21.83
C THR A 322 -28.25 7.61 21.41
N GLN A 323 -29.10 6.91 20.64
CA GLN A 323 -30.39 7.41 20.19
C GLN A 323 -31.37 6.25 19.93
N THR A 324 -32.51 6.23 20.62
CA THR A 324 -33.55 5.20 20.43
C THR A 324 -33.99 5.09 18.97
N PHE A 325 -33.83 3.92 18.36
CA PHE A 325 -34.21 3.61 16.98
C PHE A 325 -34.98 2.29 16.94
N THR A 326 -35.95 2.20 16.04
CA THR A 326 -36.86 1.05 15.93
C THR A 326 -36.67 0.42 14.55
N PRO A 327 -35.95 -0.71 14.43
CA PRO A 327 -35.85 -1.46 13.19
C PRO A 327 -37.21 -1.99 12.72
N GLU A 328 -37.31 -2.30 11.43
CA GLU A 328 -38.51 -2.89 10.82
C GLU A 328 -38.66 -4.39 11.15
N LYS A 329 -37.53 -5.05 11.49
CA LYS A 329 -37.40 -6.49 11.74
C LYS A 329 -36.70 -6.73 13.08
N SER A 330 -37.29 -6.25 14.16
CA SER A 330 -36.82 -6.48 15.52
C SER A 330 -38.00 -6.64 16.49
N GLY A 331 -37.76 -7.34 17.61
CA GLY A 331 -38.70 -7.41 18.73
C GLY A 331 -38.72 -6.16 19.61
N SER A 332 -37.78 -5.22 19.45
CA SER A 332 -37.67 -4.02 20.29
C SER A 332 -36.87 -2.89 19.63
N SER A 333 -36.86 -1.72 20.25
CA SER A 333 -36.01 -0.60 19.84
C SER A 333 -34.59 -0.76 20.40
N ILE A 334 -33.59 -0.47 19.58
CA ILE A 334 -32.18 -0.35 19.96
C ILE A 334 -31.85 1.12 20.31
N SER A 335 -30.63 1.38 20.74
CA SER A 335 -30.13 2.67 21.19
C SER A 335 -28.70 3.01 20.74
N GLU A 336 -27.86 2.02 20.40
CA GLU A 336 -26.43 2.19 20.13
C GLU A 336 -26.14 2.26 18.63
N LEU A 337 -26.38 3.43 18.04
CA LEU A 337 -26.17 3.66 16.60
C LEU A 337 -24.71 4.01 16.30
N TYR A 338 -24.28 3.82 15.06
CA TYR A 338 -22.97 4.26 14.56
C TYR A 338 -21.81 3.80 15.47
N THR A 339 -21.66 2.47 15.59
CA THR A 339 -20.68 1.78 16.42
C THR A 339 -20.26 0.46 15.76
N LYS A 340 -19.13 -0.11 16.18
CA LYS A 340 -18.55 -1.40 15.76
C LYS A 340 -18.38 -1.60 14.24
N THR A 341 -18.48 -0.54 13.44
CA THR A 341 -18.50 -0.58 11.96
C THR A 341 -17.26 -1.27 11.39
N SER A 342 -16.12 -1.12 12.06
CA SER A 342 -14.86 -1.76 11.68
C SER A 342 -14.90 -3.31 11.68
N LEU A 343 -15.86 -3.98 12.36
CA LEU A 343 -15.96 -5.45 12.38
C LEU A 343 -16.21 -6.07 11.00
N ALA A 344 -16.83 -5.34 10.07
CA ALA A 344 -17.05 -5.82 8.71
C ALA A 344 -15.86 -5.58 7.78
N ALA A 345 -14.91 -4.71 8.16
CA ALA A 345 -13.76 -4.35 7.34
C ALA A 345 -12.89 -5.57 6.96
N PRO A 346 -12.55 -6.50 7.88
CA PRO A 346 -11.78 -7.69 7.54
C PRO A 346 -12.40 -8.63 6.52
N ILE A 347 -13.73 -8.65 6.38
CA ILE A 347 -14.43 -9.52 5.43
C ILE A 347 -14.16 -9.02 4.00
N LEU A 348 -14.33 -7.72 3.78
CA LEU A 348 -14.06 -7.08 2.48
C LEU A 348 -12.56 -7.06 2.17
N ALA A 349 -11.74 -6.66 3.15
CA ALA A 349 -10.28 -6.63 3.04
C ALA A 349 -9.69 -8.01 2.70
N SER A 350 -10.18 -9.07 3.34
CA SER A 350 -9.83 -10.46 3.01
C SER A 350 -10.20 -10.85 1.59
N ALA A 351 -11.38 -10.46 1.12
CA ALA A 351 -11.92 -10.90 -0.16
C ALA A 351 -11.28 -10.17 -1.35
N LYS A 352 -11.06 -8.85 -1.23
CA LYS A 352 -10.47 -8.00 -2.29
C LYS A 352 -8.95 -7.80 -2.15
N HIS A 353 -8.33 -8.41 -1.15
CA HIS A 353 -6.93 -8.20 -0.77
C HIS A 353 -6.61 -6.71 -0.48
N GLU A 354 -7.35 -6.06 0.42
CA GLU A 354 -7.09 -4.68 0.87
C GLU A 354 -6.30 -4.66 2.18
N LEU A 355 -5.34 -3.75 2.31
CA LEU A 355 -4.54 -3.61 3.52
C LEU A 355 -5.26 -2.74 4.56
N ILE A 356 -5.57 -3.29 5.75
CA ILE A 356 -6.17 -2.50 6.83
C ILE A 356 -5.13 -1.58 7.47
N LEU A 357 -5.42 -0.27 7.48
CA LEU A 357 -4.76 0.77 8.26
C LEU A 357 -5.70 1.18 9.40
N SER A 358 -5.17 1.24 10.62
CA SER A 358 -5.95 1.49 11.84
C SER A 358 -5.42 2.70 12.58
N THR A 359 -6.32 3.57 13.03
CA THR A 359 -5.98 4.71 13.87
C THR A 359 -7.02 4.90 14.96
N THR A 360 -6.54 5.14 16.19
CA THR A 360 -7.39 5.37 17.37
C THR A 360 -7.87 6.82 17.48
N GLU A 361 -7.26 7.74 16.73
CA GLU A 361 -7.58 9.17 16.71
C GLU A 361 -8.95 9.44 16.07
N THR A 362 -9.60 10.51 16.53
CA THR A 362 -10.90 10.99 16.01
C THR A 362 -10.83 12.41 15.42
N ASP A 363 -9.70 13.10 15.63
CA ASP A 363 -9.38 14.38 15.00
C ASP A 363 -8.95 14.16 13.54
N TYR A 364 -9.55 14.90 12.61
CA TYR A 364 -9.36 14.61 11.18
C TYR A 364 -7.97 15.01 10.67
N GLN A 365 -7.34 16.03 11.24
CA GLN A 365 -5.98 16.43 10.87
C GLN A 365 -4.99 15.33 11.27
N LYS A 366 -5.09 14.80 12.49
CA LYS A 366 -4.25 13.67 12.91
C LYS A 366 -4.47 12.40 12.07
N ILE A 367 -5.72 12.09 11.71
CA ILE A 367 -6.04 10.93 10.83
C ILE A 367 -5.40 11.13 9.45
N ASN A 368 -5.47 12.35 8.91
CA ASN A 368 -4.87 12.75 7.65
C ASN A 368 -3.34 12.65 7.66
N ASP A 369 -2.69 13.15 8.72
CA ASP A 369 -1.24 13.08 8.90
C ASP A 369 -0.77 11.62 9.07
N TYR A 370 -1.51 10.82 9.85
CA TYR A 370 -1.30 9.37 9.98
C TYR A 370 -1.35 8.66 8.63
N LEU A 371 -2.38 8.92 7.80
CA LEU A 371 -2.51 8.35 6.46
C LEU A 371 -1.33 8.73 5.56
N LYS A 372 -0.95 10.01 5.55
CA LYS A 372 0.15 10.55 4.72
C LYS A 372 1.49 9.90 5.05
N VAL A 373 1.80 9.71 6.34
CA VAL A 373 3.00 8.99 6.78
C VAL A 373 2.92 7.51 6.41
N ASN A 374 1.86 6.80 6.82
CA ASN A 374 1.79 5.34 6.68
C ASN A 374 1.74 4.89 5.21
N LEU A 375 0.99 5.59 4.35
CA LEU A 375 0.93 5.26 2.92
C LEU A 375 2.28 5.52 2.22
N ALA A 376 2.99 6.59 2.58
CA ALA A 376 4.33 6.84 2.07
C ALA A 376 5.32 5.74 2.53
N GLU A 377 5.38 5.44 3.83
CA GLU A 377 6.31 4.43 4.37
C GLU A 377 6.07 3.02 3.83
N LEU A 378 4.80 2.58 3.77
CA LEU A 378 4.44 1.25 3.26
C LEU A 378 4.76 1.10 1.78
N TYR A 379 4.52 2.15 0.99
CA TYR A 379 4.75 2.09 -0.45
C TYR A 379 6.25 2.22 -0.82
N ILE A 380 6.97 3.18 -0.22
CA ILE A 380 8.42 3.35 -0.42
C ILE A 380 9.18 2.14 0.11
N GLY A 381 8.76 1.57 1.24
CA GLY A 381 9.45 0.47 1.90
C GLY A 381 9.32 -0.89 1.20
N THR A 382 8.29 -1.10 0.38
CA THR A 382 8.03 -2.40 -0.29
C THR A 382 8.54 -2.45 -1.71
N LYS A 383 8.45 -1.35 -2.48
CA LYS A 383 9.01 -1.30 -3.83
C LYS A 383 10.46 -0.86 -3.77
N LYS A 384 11.39 -1.76 -4.14
CA LYS A 384 12.77 -1.40 -4.48
C LYS A 384 12.74 -0.33 -5.57
N ILE A 385 12.94 0.93 -5.19
CA ILE A 385 13.01 2.04 -6.13
C ILE A 385 14.31 1.87 -6.93
N LEU A 386 14.19 1.24 -8.09
CA LEU A 386 15.22 1.26 -9.12
C LEU A 386 15.28 2.68 -9.69
N LEU A 387 16.04 3.54 -8.99
CA LEU A 387 16.44 4.86 -9.46
C LEU A 387 17.22 4.67 -10.76
N ASN A 388 16.55 4.88 -11.90
CA ASN A 388 17.17 4.63 -13.19
C ASN A 388 18.24 5.70 -13.48
N ALA A 389 19.50 5.28 -13.49
CA ALA A 389 20.66 6.18 -13.49
C ALA A 389 20.73 7.11 -14.71
N ASP A 390 20.09 6.74 -15.82
CA ASP A 390 20.06 7.51 -17.08
C ASP A 390 19.59 8.97 -16.92
N ASN A 391 18.82 9.29 -15.87
CA ASN A 391 18.31 10.64 -15.60
C ASN A 391 19.12 11.42 -14.53
N PHE A 392 20.12 10.81 -13.88
CA PHE A 392 20.91 11.42 -12.81
C PHE A 392 22.39 11.03 -12.92
N PRO A 393 23.24 11.84 -13.61
CA PRO A 393 24.62 11.47 -13.92
C PRO A 393 25.61 11.48 -12.73
N SER A 394 25.13 11.57 -11.49
CA SER A 394 25.91 11.31 -10.27
C SER A 394 24.99 11.00 -9.08
N LEU A 395 24.71 9.72 -8.86
CA LEU A 395 23.86 9.23 -7.76
C LEU A 395 24.51 8.00 -7.11
N SER A 396 24.95 8.15 -5.85
CA SER A 396 25.61 7.08 -5.09
C SER A 396 24.60 6.06 -4.56
N TYR A 397 24.92 4.77 -4.63
CA TYR A 397 24.01 3.71 -4.20
C TYR A 397 23.92 3.62 -2.66
N ILE A 398 22.70 3.64 -2.12
CA ILE A 398 22.42 3.37 -0.70
C ILE A 398 21.79 1.97 -0.60
N TYR A 399 22.54 1.00 -0.07
CA TYR A 399 21.97 -0.26 0.42
C TYR A 399 21.45 -0.09 1.84
N LYS A 400 20.30 -0.71 2.17
CA LYS A 400 19.75 -0.74 3.53
C LYS A 400 19.35 -2.16 3.92
N ASP A 401 20.36 -2.95 4.27
CA ASP A 401 20.20 -4.03 5.25
C ASP A 401 20.68 -3.50 6.61
N ASN A 402 19.92 -3.77 7.68
CA ASN A 402 19.89 -2.96 8.91
C ASN A 402 21.13 -3.09 9.85
N LYS A 403 22.38 -3.08 9.33
CA LYS A 403 23.60 -3.03 10.15
C LYS A 403 24.72 -2.09 9.67
N TYR A 404 24.85 -1.75 8.38
CA TYR A 404 25.93 -0.88 7.91
C TYR A 404 25.48 0.03 6.76
N PHE A 405 26.01 1.27 6.75
CA PHE A 405 25.91 2.20 5.63
C PHE A 405 27.25 2.24 4.89
N SER A 406 27.23 2.01 3.58
CA SER A 406 28.35 2.25 2.68
C SER A 406 27.91 3.18 1.56
N VAL A 407 28.58 4.32 1.42
CA VAL A 407 28.44 5.17 0.23
C VAL A 407 29.64 4.88 -0.66
N CYS A 408 29.35 4.46 -1.89
CA CYS A 408 30.33 4.31 -2.96
C CYS A 408 30.00 5.33 -4.04
N ASP A 409 31.00 6.10 -4.47
CA ASP A 409 30.84 7.03 -5.57
C ASP A 409 31.32 6.38 -6.88
N ILE A 410 30.55 6.61 -7.95
CA ILE A 410 30.81 6.03 -9.27
C ILE A 410 30.76 7.17 -10.29
N THR A 411 31.95 7.56 -10.73
CA THR A 411 32.13 8.46 -11.87
C THR A 411 32.57 7.64 -13.08
N ASN A 412 32.45 8.19 -14.29
CA ASN A 412 32.84 7.50 -15.53
C ASN A 412 34.35 7.17 -15.63
N THR A 413 35.17 7.59 -14.66
CA THR A 413 36.64 7.38 -14.66
C THR A 413 37.20 6.76 -13.38
N SER A 414 36.45 6.69 -12.26
CA SER A 414 36.95 6.07 -11.02
C SER A 414 35.85 5.55 -10.11
N PHE A 415 36.23 4.57 -9.27
CA PHE A 415 35.38 3.92 -8.28
C PHE A 415 36.04 4.02 -6.90
N SER A 416 35.33 4.56 -5.89
CA SER A 416 35.82 4.56 -4.51
C SER A 416 34.70 4.37 -3.50
N CYS A 417 35.00 3.63 -2.42
CA CYS A 417 34.09 3.36 -1.32
C CYS A 417 34.79 3.66 0.01
N LEU A 418 34.14 4.45 0.87
CA LEU A 418 34.65 4.77 2.21
C LEU A 418 33.83 4.03 3.27
N PHE A 419 34.36 2.90 3.75
CA PHE A 419 33.80 2.18 4.89
C PHE A 419 34.06 2.94 6.19
N ASN A 420 33.02 3.17 6.99
CA ASN A 420 33.12 3.86 8.27
C ASN A 420 32.40 3.07 9.35
N LEU A 421 33.16 2.32 10.17
CA LEU A 421 32.63 1.44 11.21
C LEU A 421 32.33 2.22 12.50
N SER A 422 31.08 2.61 12.70
CA SER A 422 30.58 3.07 14.01
C SER A 422 29.83 1.95 14.73
N MET A 423 30.48 1.28 15.68
CA MET A 423 29.78 0.41 16.64
C MET A 423 29.10 1.24 17.73
N PRO A 424 27.93 0.81 18.25
CA PRO A 424 27.38 1.37 19.49
C PRO A 424 28.35 1.21 20.67
N ALA A 425 28.40 2.20 21.55
CA ALA A 425 29.26 2.17 22.74
C ALA A 425 28.93 1.01 23.70
N ASP A 426 27.67 0.57 23.66
CA ASP A 426 27.01 -0.48 24.41
C ASP A 426 27.80 -1.81 24.42
N ILE A 427 28.50 -2.11 23.32
CA ILE A 427 29.22 -3.38 23.10
C ILE A 427 30.56 -3.42 23.85
N TYR A 428 31.19 -2.27 24.12
CA TYR A 428 32.50 -2.21 24.78
C TYR A 428 32.49 -2.74 26.23
N SER A 429 31.33 -2.78 26.88
CA SER A 429 31.18 -3.23 28.28
C SER A 429 31.03 -4.75 28.45
N GLN A 430 31.01 -5.54 27.36
CA GLN A 430 30.73 -6.98 27.40
C GLN A 430 31.84 -7.87 26.79
N LEU A 431 32.95 -7.28 26.34
CA LEU A 431 34.10 -8.02 25.78
C LEU A 431 35.18 -8.23 26.86
N PRO A 432 35.60 -9.47 27.14
CA PRO A 432 36.72 -9.73 28.05
C PRO A 432 38.05 -9.20 27.52
N GLU A 433 38.85 -8.56 28.37
CA GLU A 433 40.19 -8.12 27.99
C GLU A 433 41.10 -9.31 27.63
N GLY A 434 41.72 -9.27 26.44
CA GLY A 434 42.70 -10.27 25.97
C GLY A 434 42.27 -11.16 24.80
N GLY A 435 41.04 -11.05 24.30
CA GLY A 435 40.56 -11.83 23.15
C GLY A 435 41.12 -11.39 21.78
N ASN A 436 41.71 -12.32 21.03
CA ASN A 436 42.01 -12.13 19.59
C ASN A 436 40.80 -12.54 18.74
N TYR A 437 40.14 -11.59 18.10
CA TYR A 437 38.95 -11.83 17.27
C TYR A 437 39.29 -11.78 15.78
N LYS A 438 38.95 -12.84 15.03
CA LYS A 438 39.17 -12.95 13.58
C LYS A 438 37.86 -12.79 12.83
N ILE A 439 37.66 -11.64 12.18
CA ILE A 439 36.50 -11.37 11.33
C ILE A 439 36.67 -12.15 10.01
N ARG A 440 35.63 -12.90 9.58
CA ARG A 440 35.52 -13.40 8.20
C ARG A 440 34.79 -12.36 7.35
N ASN A 441 35.28 -12.13 6.14
CA ASN A 441 34.66 -11.26 5.14
C ASN A 441 34.12 -12.10 3.97
N ASP A 442 33.02 -12.79 4.21
CA ASP A 442 32.34 -13.61 3.19
C ASP A 442 31.19 -12.79 2.57
N ILE A 443 31.50 -11.94 1.57
CA ILE A 443 30.51 -11.14 0.80
C ILE A 443 30.79 -11.32 -0.70
N GLU A 444 29.89 -11.99 -1.41
CA GLU A 444 30.00 -12.21 -2.85
C GLU A 444 29.24 -11.12 -3.65
N PHE A 445 29.96 -10.35 -4.47
CA PHE A 445 29.37 -9.34 -5.35
C PHE A 445 29.12 -9.89 -6.77
N LYS A 446 27.90 -10.37 -7.05
CA LYS A 446 27.49 -10.78 -8.41
C LYS A 446 27.01 -9.59 -9.26
N ILE A 447 27.96 -8.87 -9.86
CA ILE A 447 27.67 -7.86 -10.90
C ILE A 447 27.43 -8.57 -12.25
N LYS A 448 26.25 -8.40 -12.84
CA LYS A 448 25.86 -9.09 -14.07
C LYS A 448 26.08 -8.21 -15.31
N GLY A 449 27.23 -8.38 -15.97
CA GLY A 449 27.43 -7.91 -17.35
C GLY A 449 28.42 -6.76 -17.58
N VAL A 450 29.59 -6.74 -16.93
CA VAL A 450 30.75 -5.94 -17.37
C VAL A 450 32.00 -6.82 -17.38
N ASN A 451 32.63 -6.99 -18.54
CA ASN A 451 33.90 -7.70 -18.67
C ASN A 451 35.07 -6.73 -18.44
N LEU A 452 35.74 -6.84 -17.29
CA LEU A 452 37.01 -6.17 -17.01
C LEU A 452 38.15 -7.19 -17.11
N ILE A 453 38.98 -7.06 -18.15
CA ILE A 453 40.24 -7.81 -18.26
C ILE A 453 41.21 -7.21 -17.25
N ASN A 454 41.80 -8.04 -16.40
CA ASN A 454 42.64 -7.62 -15.29
C ASN A 454 43.95 -8.41 -15.24
N LYS A 455 45.09 -7.72 -15.13
CA LYS A 455 46.31 -8.11 -14.39
C LYS A 455 47.47 -7.15 -14.72
N THR A 456 47.95 -6.43 -13.70
CA THR A 456 49.38 -6.52 -13.34
C THR A 456 49.50 -6.42 -11.82
N ALA A 457 50.01 -7.48 -11.18
CA ALA A 457 50.40 -7.42 -9.77
C ALA A 457 51.88 -7.02 -9.69
N VAL A 458 52.21 -6.07 -8.80
CA VAL A 458 53.58 -5.82 -8.34
C VAL A 458 53.70 -6.43 -6.94
N SER A 459 54.75 -7.22 -6.72
CA SER A 459 54.92 -8.00 -5.48
C SER A 459 55.58 -7.20 -4.35
N ASP A 460 55.32 -7.61 -3.10
CA ASP A 460 55.88 -7.03 -1.86
C ASP A 460 57.40 -7.18 -1.66
N GLU A 461 58.17 -7.50 -2.71
CA GLU A 461 59.61 -7.77 -2.60
C GLU A 461 60.52 -6.51 -2.76
N LEU A 462 59.96 -5.30 -2.63
CA LEU A 462 60.73 -4.06 -2.58
C LEU A 462 60.77 -3.36 -1.21
N LEU A 463 60.06 -3.87 -0.20
CA LEU A 463 59.93 -3.23 1.13
C LEU A 463 61.00 -3.65 2.17
N LYS A 464 62.05 -4.37 1.77
CA LYS A 464 63.03 -4.98 2.71
C LYS A 464 64.40 -4.30 2.84
N LYS A 465 64.68 -3.21 2.10
CA LYS A 465 65.96 -2.47 2.23
C LYS A 465 65.82 -0.96 2.05
N LEU A 466 65.42 -0.26 3.12
CA LEU A 466 65.92 1.09 3.46
C LEU A 466 65.56 1.43 4.91
N LYS A 467 66.55 1.73 5.75
CA LYS A 467 66.36 2.31 7.09
C LYS A 467 66.65 3.81 7.01
N ILE A 468 65.71 4.64 7.42
CA ILE A 468 65.95 6.07 7.71
C ILE A 468 65.24 6.40 9.04
N ASN A 469 65.89 7.21 9.88
CA ASN A 469 65.34 7.70 11.14
C ASN A 469 64.67 9.07 10.91
N GLY A 470 63.64 9.41 11.68
CA GLY A 470 63.23 10.81 11.89
C GLY A 470 62.01 11.29 11.09
N ILE A 471 60.93 11.51 11.84
CA ILE A 471 59.72 12.31 11.57
C ILE A 471 60.10 13.77 11.19
N PRO A 472 59.36 14.55 10.36
CA PRO A 472 58.37 14.23 9.29
C PRO A 472 58.51 15.11 8.01
N MET A 473 57.73 14.87 6.94
CA MET A 473 56.68 15.82 6.44
C MET A 473 55.98 15.44 5.11
N LEU A 474 54.68 15.80 5.06
CA LEU A 474 53.88 16.34 3.94
C LEU A 474 53.97 15.77 2.49
N SER A 475 52.90 15.04 2.15
CA SER A 475 51.97 15.28 1.02
C SER A 475 52.42 15.28 -0.46
N GLN A 476 51.73 14.42 -1.21
CA GLN A 476 51.17 14.67 -2.56
C GLN A 476 52.13 15.04 -3.70
N ILE A 477 52.47 14.04 -4.51
CA ILE A 477 52.34 14.15 -5.98
C ILE A 477 51.52 12.94 -6.45
N GLY A 478 50.35 13.20 -7.03
CA GLY A 478 49.61 12.22 -7.82
C GLY A 478 49.79 12.56 -9.30
N VAL A 479 50.17 11.57 -10.11
CA VAL A 479 50.24 11.70 -11.57
C VAL A 479 49.10 10.86 -12.14
N ASP A 480 48.24 11.48 -12.95
CA ASP A 480 47.12 10.82 -13.62
C ASP A 480 47.40 10.72 -15.12
N ILE A 481 46.99 9.62 -15.75
CA ILE A 481 47.27 9.30 -17.16
C ILE A 481 46.01 8.74 -17.80
N GLY A 482 45.16 9.64 -18.31
CA GLY A 482 43.97 9.28 -19.06
C GLY A 482 44.30 8.79 -20.48
N TYR A 483 43.64 7.72 -20.91
CA TYR A 483 43.61 7.25 -22.30
C TYR A 483 42.20 7.41 -22.87
N ASP A 484 42.04 8.26 -23.89
CA ASP A 484 40.79 8.36 -24.65
C ASP A 484 40.74 7.30 -25.77
N PHE A 485 39.55 6.75 -26.02
CA PHE A 485 39.31 5.57 -26.86
C PHE A 485 38.27 5.83 -27.96
N LYS A 486 38.58 6.73 -28.91
CA LYS A 486 37.95 6.74 -30.25
C LYS A 486 38.81 7.37 -31.37
N ARG A 487 39.37 6.48 -32.20
CA ARG A 487 39.88 6.68 -33.59
C ARG A 487 41.15 7.55 -33.79
N ASN A 488 42.20 6.85 -34.22
CA ASN A 488 43.25 7.25 -35.17
C ASN A 488 44.02 8.59 -34.94
N ILE A 489 45.14 8.46 -34.21
CA ILE A 489 46.49 9.03 -34.50
C ILE A 489 46.50 10.25 -35.45
N THR A 490 46.71 11.48 -34.98
CA THR A 490 48.00 12.04 -34.50
C THR A 490 47.84 13.09 -33.40
N ASP A 491 48.96 13.46 -32.76
CA ASP A 491 49.16 14.58 -31.81
C ASP A 491 48.51 14.44 -30.42
N CYS A 492 49.33 14.11 -29.42
CA CYS A 492 48.96 14.17 -28.00
C CYS A 492 49.12 15.60 -27.45
N ILE A 493 48.09 16.12 -26.78
CA ILE A 493 48.16 17.37 -26.00
C ILE A 493 47.92 17.05 -24.53
N VAL A 494 48.92 17.31 -23.68
CA VAL A 494 48.81 17.17 -22.22
C VAL A 494 48.44 18.52 -21.63
N TRP A 495 47.38 18.54 -20.80
CA TRP A 495 46.93 19.73 -20.09
C TRP A 495 47.36 19.68 -18.62
N PHE A 496 47.81 20.81 -18.09
CA PHE A 496 48.08 21.00 -16.66
C PHE A 496 47.19 22.13 -16.13
N TYR A 497 46.50 21.90 -15.01
CA TYR A 497 45.60 22.88 -14.40
C TYR A 497 46.19 23.45 -13.10
N LEU A 498 46.33 24.78 -13.06
CA LEU A 498 46.68 25.55 -11.86
C LEU A 498 45.85 26.85 -11.86
N ASN A 499 45.01 27.04 -10.83
CA ASN A 499 44.25 28.26 -10.54
C ASN A 499 43.56 28.98 -11.73
N GLY A 500 42.83 28.22 -12.54
CA GLY A 500 41.58 28.70 -13.15
C GLY A 500 41.66 29.81 -14.20
N THR A 501 42.79 30.02 -14.88
CA THR A 501 42.90 30.98 -15.98
C THR A 501 43.61 30.38 -17.21
N ASN A 502 43.00 30.51 -18.39
CA ASN A 502 43.55 29.99 -19.64
C ASN A 502 44.57 30.97 -20.27
N TYR A 503 45.76 30.48 -20.61
CA TYR A 503 46.73 31.19 -21.45
C TYR A 503 47.28 30.26 -22.53
N LYS A 504 47.41 30.77 -23.76
CA LYS A 504 47.97 30.03 -24.91
C LYS A 504 49.18 30.77 -25.48
N THR A 505 50.37 30.20 -25.32
CA THR A 505 51.60 30.63 -25.99
C THR A 505 52.46 29.42 -26.33
N GLU A 506 52.93 29.34 -27.57
CA GLU A 506 53.86 28.30 -28.03
C GLU A 506 55.32 28.73 -27.76
N ASN A 507 56.21 27.74 -27.53
CA ASN A 507 57.68 27.87 -27.43
C ASN A 507 58.31 28.46 -26.13
N ASN A 508 58.56 27.56 -25.16
CA ASN A 508 59.80 27.42 -24.36
C ASN A 508 60.42 28.63 -23.61
N LYS A 509 60.22 28.69 -22.26
CA LYS A 509 61.09 29.23 -21.15
C LYS A 509 60.26 29.86 -20.02
N ILE A 510 60.69 30.03 -18.76
CA ILE A 510 61.64 29.29 -17.87
C ILE A 510 61.35 29.71 -16.40
N GLU A 511 61.55 28.81 -15.43
CA GLU A 511 61.81 28.98 -13.97
C GLU A 511 60.95 29.91 -13.05
N LEU A 512 61.00 29.61 -11.75
CA LEU A 512 60.41 30.35 -10.62
C LEU A 512 61.50 30.57 -9.55
N GLU A 513 61.42 31.69 -8.83
CA GLU A 513 62.21 31.92 -7.61
C GLU A 513 61.28 32.27 -6.42
N ASN A 514 61.60 31.71 -5.24
CA ASN A 514 61.66 32.37 -3.91
C ASN A 514 60.50 33.29 -3.42
N LEU A 515 60.07 33.31 -2.14
CA LEU A 515 60.21 32.44 -0.95
C LEU A 515 59.41 33.09 0.21
N MET A 516 59.19 32.34 1.30
CA MET A 516 59.02 32.75 2.71
C MET A 516 57.66 32.54 3.41
N PHE A 517 57.78 32.25 4.71
CA PHE A 517 56.74 32.08 5.73
C PHE A 517 56.52 33.40 6.49
N ASP A 518 55.40 33.50 7.22
CA ASP A 518 55.51 33.62 8.69
C ASP A 518 54.31 32.96 9.38
N SER A 519 54.30 33.03 10.70
CA SER A 519 53.54 32.33 11.71
C SER A 519 52.75 33.32 12.56
N HIS A 520 51.82 32.83 13.38
CA HIS A 520 51.73 33.13 14.83
C HIS A 520 50.55 32.34 15.43
N ALA A 521 50.49 32.22 16.77
CA ALA A 521 49.50 31.41 17.47
C ALA A 521 49.06 32.07 18.79
N TYR A 522 47.83 31.81 19.24
CA TYR A 522 47.42 31.93 20.65
C TYR A 522 46.26 30.96 20.99
N ASN A 523 46.18 30.57 22.26
CA ASN A 523 45.14 29.68 22.80
C ASN A 523 43.87 30.43 23.21
N ILE A 524 42.73 29.73 23.19
CA ILE A 524 41.70 29.79 24.24
C ILE A 524 41.00 28.43 24.33
N THR A 525 40.67 28.01 25.56
CA THR A 525 40.10 26.68 25.84
C THR A 525 38.64 26.80 26.29
N SER A 526 37.73 26.11 25.59
CA SER A 526 36.40 25.75 26.11
C SER A 526 35.84 24.58 25.29
N VAL A 527 35.30 23.57 25.96
CA VAL A 527 34.78 22.36 25.32
C VAL A 527 33.26 22.33 25.44
N LEU A 528 32.58 22.34 24.29
CA LEU A 528 31.21 21.86 24.18
C LEU A 528 31.18 20.80 23.07
N LEU A 529 30.79 19.57 23.42
CA LEU A 529 30.96 18.41 22.55
C LEU A 529 29.75 18.21 21.63
N ILE A 530 29.71 18.95 20.51
CA ILE A 530 28.76 18.71 19.42
C ILE A 530 29.48 17.97 18.28
N HIS A 531 28.82 16.95 17.70
CA HIS A 531 29.39 16.15 16.62
C HIS A 531 29.69 17.01 15.38
N LYS A 532 30.93 16.97 14.89
CA LYS A 532 31.41 17.84 13.81
C LYS A 532 30.91 17.41 12.43
N LEU A 533 29.90 18.09 11.90
CA LEU A 533 29.86 18.41 10.47
C LEU A 533 30.89 19.52 10.18
N LYS A 534 31.71 19.35 9.14
CA LYS A 534 32.58 20.42 8.63
C LYS A 534 31.78 21.24 7.61
N TYR A 535 31.63 22.53 7.88
CA TYR A 535 31.18 23.51 6.89
C TYR A 535 32.37 24.37 6.47
N TYR A 536 32.41 24.77 5.20
CA TYR A 536 33.39 25.72 4.68
C TYR A 536 32.71 27.08 4.46
N PHE A 537 33.37 28.14 4.89
CA PHE A 537 32.97 29.52 4.62
C PHE A 537 33.87 30.08 3.52
N THR A 538 33.28 30.80 2.56
CA THR A 538 34.01 31.60 1.57
C THR A 538 33.65 33.05 1.78
N GLU A 539 34.58 33.84 2.33
CA GLU A 539 34.43 35.29 2.32
C GLU A 539 34.64 35.82 0.90
N LYS A 540 33.63 36.53 0.38
CA LYS A 540 33.82 37.66 -0.52
C LYS A 540 33.39 38.90 0.22
N GLU A 541 33.99 40.03 -0.12
CA GLU A 541 33.71 41.30 0.53
C GLU A 541 32.20 41.63 0.44
N ASP A 542 31.69 42.24 1.51
CA ASP A 542 30.30 42.64 1.76
C ASP A 542 29.18 41.59 1.84
N ASN A 543 29.39 40.28 1.61
CA ASN A 543 28.33 39.27 1.85
C ASN A 543 28.82 37.91 2.39
N ILE A 544 28.15 37.40 3.43
CA ILE A 544 28.20 35.98 3.82
C ILE A 544 27.04 35.26 3.12
N GLY A 545 27.31 34.67 1.96
CA GLY A 545 26.35 33.81 1.27
C GLY A 545 26.38 32.38 1.82
N LEU A 546 25.24 31.84 2.24
CA LEU A 546 25.13 30.41 2.57
C LEU A 546 24.95 29.60 1.27
N SER A 547 26.06 29.32 0.59
CA SER A 547 26.08 28.47 -0.59
C SER A 547 26.20 27.00 -0.19
N ILE A 548 25.16 26.18 -0.41
CA ILE A 548 25.28 24.72 -0.37
C ILE A 548 26.00 24.27 -1.66
N LEU A 549 27.29 24.55 -1.73
CA LEU A 549 28.19 24.07 -2.78
C LEU A 549 28.76 22.72 -2.36
N SER A 550 28.20 21.64 -2.91
CA SER A 550 29.00 20.44 -3.09
C SER A 550 30.12 20.77 -4.07
N LYS A 551 31.37 20.81 -3.59
CA LYS A 551 32.50 20.60 -4.51
C LYS A 551 32.33 19.22 -5.15
N GLU A 552 32.69 19.10 -6.42
CA GLU A 552 32.49 17.90 -7.24
C GLU A 552 33.28 16.66 -6.78
N SER A 553 33.96 16.71 -5.63
CA SER A 553 34.84 15.65 -5.09
C SER A 553 34.39 15.04 -3.76
N ASP A 554 33.33 15.54 -3.11
CA ASP A 554 32.91 15.08 -1.77
C ASP A 554 31.38 15.16 -1.59
N LYS A 555 30.61 14.29 -2.27
CA LYS A 555 29.18 14.14 -2.02
C LYS A 555 28.91 13.25 -0.80
N LYS A 556 28.40 13.83 0.28
CA LYS A 556 27.64 13.13 1.32
C LYS A 556 26.22 13.67 1.40
N GLU A 557 25.29 12.98 0.77
CA GLU A 557 23.87 13.25 0.99
C GLU A 557 23.43 12.68 2.34
N VAL A 558 22.66 13.47 3.09
CA VAL A 558 21.99 13.03 4.31
C VAL A 558 20.51 12.90 3.96
N SER A 559 20.00 11.67 3.91
CA SER A 559 18.57 11.43 3.76
C SER A 559 17.89 11.75 5.10
N ILE A 560 17.06 12.80 5.11
CA ILE A 560 16.28 13.25 6.27
C ILE A 560 14.81 13.05 5.91
N MET A 561 14.09 12.25 6.70
CA MET A 561 12.68 11.90 6.45
C MET A 561 11.67 12.75 7.25
N ASP A 562 12.15 13.54 8.21
CA ASP A 562 11.33 14.31 9.16
C ASP A 562 11.37 15.82 8.93
N ASN A 563 10.40 16.52 9.51
CA ASN A 563 10.36 17.98 9.65
C ASN A 563 11.51 18.51 10.52
N PHE A 564 12.71 18.64 9.94
CA PHE A 564 13.87 19.16 10.65
C PHE A 564 13.79 20.69 10.83
N THR A 565 13.94 21.14 12.07
CA THR A 565 14.10 22.55 12.43
C THR A 565 15.60 22.88 12.43
N ILE A 566 16.06 23.70 11.48
CA ILE A 566 17.40 24.30 11.59
C ILE A 566 17.29 25.58 12.41
N THR A 567 17.94 25.59 13.57
CA THR A 567 18.04 26.75 14.46
C THR A 567 19.42 27.38 14.34
N TYR A 568 19.49 28.64 13.89
CA TYR A 568 20.74 29.42 13.86
C TYR A 568 20.66 30.65 14.76
N VAL A 569 21.76 30.94 15.46
CA VAL A 569 21.97 32.21 16.19
C VAL A 569 23.00 33.03 15.41
N ILE A 570 22.63 34.23 14.98
CA ILE A 570 23.54 35.12 14.22
C ILE A 570 24.19 36.10 15.18
N GLU A 571 25.42 35.84 15.60
CA GLU A 571 26.06 36.62 16.67
C GLU A 571 26.55 38.03 16.27
N ASN A 572 26.78 38.35 14.98
CA ASN A 572 27.54 39.59 14.65
C ASN A 572 27.31 40.33 13.30
N LYS A 573 26.34 39.99 12.43
CA LYS A 573 26.07 40.78 11.19
C LYS A 573 24.58 40.88 10.84
N ASN A 574 24.16 42.03 10.30
CA ASN A 574 22.75 42.45 10.16
C ASN A 574 22.03 41.96 8.88
N LYS A 575 22.54 40.93 8.20
CA LYS A 575 21.94 40.32 7.00
C LYS A 575 22.17 38.81 6.98
N PHE A 576 21.23 38.08 6.40
CA PHE A 576 21.41 36.71 5.93
C PHE A 576 20.88 36.57 4.49
N SER A 577 21.39 35.59 3.76
CA SER A 577 20.92 35.22 2.42
C SER A 577 20.88 33.69 2.30
N LEU A 578 19.69 33.14 2.06
CA LEU A 578 19.50 31.71 1.81
C LEU A 578 19.41 31.46 0.30
N TYR A 579 20.33 30.68 -0.25
CA TYR A 579 20.32 30.28 -1.66
C TYR A 579 19.83 28.84 -1.82
N ILE A 580 18.84 28.64 -2.69
CA ILE A 580 18.26 27.34 -3.03
C ILE A 580 18.49 27.14 -4.54
N PRO A 581 19.33 26.19 -4.96
CA PRO A 581 19.61 26.00 -6.39
C PRO A 581 18.38 25.49 -7.13
N GLU A 582 18.18 25.95 -8.37
CA GLU A 582 16.94 25.71 -9.13
C GLU A 582 16.64 24.23 -9.40
N GLU A 583 17.68 23.39 -9.50
CA GLU A 583 17.59 21.94 -9.70
C GLU A 583 17.24 21.15 -8.42
N SER A 584 17.21 21.80 -7.25
CA SER A 584 16.86 21.10 -6.00
C SER A 584 15.36 20.76 -5.93
N VAL A 585 15.07 19.53 -5.51
CA VAL A 585 13.69 18.99 -5.38
C VAL A 585 12.91 19.65 -4.22
N ILE A 586 13.54 20.57 -3.48
CA ILE A 586 12.95 21.35 -2.38
C ILE A 586 11.88 22.30 -2.94
N THR A 587 10.63 21.83 -2.92
CA THR A 587 9.48 22.47 -3.58
C THR A 587 8.37 22.84 -2.59
N GLY A 588 8.75 23.35 -1.41
CA GLY A 588 7.78 23.63 -0.34
C GLY A 588 8.26 24.38 0.93
N ILE A 589 9.24 25.30 0.85
CA ILE A 589 9.42 26.22 1.99
C ILE A 589 8.27 27.23 1.99
N SER A 590 7.28 27.04 2.87
CA SER A 590 6.12 27.92 2.96
C SER A 590 6.35 29.13 3.88
N ASN A 591 7.03 28.92 5.00
CA ASN A 591 7.25 29.91 6.05
C ASN A 591 8.70 29.89 6.53
N VAL A 592 9.28 31.07 6.76
CA VAL A 592 10.48 31.24 7.57
C VAL A 592 10.08 31.92 8.88
N TYR A 593 10.53 31.41 10.02
CA TYR A 593 10.25 32.00 11.33
C TYR A 593 11.48 32.78 11.81
N ILE A 594 11.29 34.05 12.14
CA ILE A 594 12.33 34.90 12.75
C ILE A 594 11.75 35.51 14.03
N ASN A 595 12.36 35.20 15.18
CA ASN A 595 11.85 35.56 16.51
C ASN A 595 10.37 35.20 16.73
N GLY A 596 9.89 34.09 16.14
CA GLY A 596 8.49 33.64 16.23
C GLY A 596 7.51 34.35 15.29
N ASN A 597 7.95 35.35 14.52
CA ASN A 597 7.13 35.98 13.48
C ASN A 597 7.25 35.17 12.17
N ILE A 598 6.13 35.03 11.45
CA ILE A 598 6.03 34.30 10.19
C ILE A 598 6.37 35.23 9.02
N PHE A 599 7.28 34.78 8.16
CA PHE A 599 7.59 35.43 6.88
C PHE A 599 7.26 34.46 5.73
N GLU A 600 6.36 34.88 4.85
CA GLU A 600 5.91 34.13 3.66
C GLU A 600 6.97 34.20 2.55
N VAL A 601 7.24 33.07 1.88
CA VAL A 601 8.30 32.98 0.86
C VAL A 601 7.75 33.35 -0.53
N ILE A 602 7.83 34.64 -0.86
CA ILE A 602 7.13 35.24 -2.02
C ILE A 602 7.74 34.84 -3.38
N SER A 603 8.98 34.35 -3.44
CA SER A 603 9.58 33.80 -4.68
C SER A 603 10.63 32.72 -4.40
N LYS A 604 11.00 31.96 -5.44
CA LYS A 604 12.12 30.99 -5.40
C LYS A 604 13.52 31.63 -5.40
N SER A 605 13.64 32.95 -5.57
CA SER A 605 14.91 33.64 -5.85
C SER A 605 15.23 34.72 -4.81
N ASN A 606 16.00 34.30 -3.80
CA ASN A 606 16.62 35.09 -2.72
C ASN A 606 15.66 35.78 -1.73
N LEU A 607 15.68 35.31 -0.49
CA LEU A 607 15.24 36.08 0.67
C LEU A 607 16.40 36.95 1.19
N GLU A 608 16.20 38.28 1.22
CA GLU A 608 17.06 39.21 1.97
C GLU A 608 16.28 39.81 3.14
N GLY A 609 16.77 39.57 4.36
CA GLY A 609 16.26 40.21 5.58
C GLY A 609 17.32 41.07 6.25
N LYS A 610 16.88 42.16 6.90
CA LYS A 610 17.69 42.85 7.92
C LYS A 610 17.29 42.32 9.29
N MET A 611 18.28 41.92 10.08
CA MET A 611 18.11 41.37 11.43
C MET A 611 19.01 42.09 12.42
N ASN A 612 18.66 42.02 13.71
CA ASN A 612 19.56 42.41 14.79
C ASN A 612 20.50 41.24 15.13
N PRO A 613 21.73 41.49 15.62
CA PRO A 613 22.54 40.44 16.20
C PRO A 613 21.84 39.81 17.42
N LEU A 614 22.08 38.51 17.66
CA LEU A 614 21.43 37.63 18.65
C LEU A 614 20.02 37.12 18.29
N GLU A 615 19.49 37.42 17.11
CA GLU A 615 18.18 36.89 16.68
C GLU A 615 18.27 35.45 16.15
N THR A 616 17.19 34.68 16.33
CA THR A 616 17.11 33.25 15.99
C THR A 616 16.22 33.02 14.79
N VAL A 617 16.75 32.31 13.78
CA VAL A 617 16.01 31.88 12.59
C VAL A 617 15.68 30.39 12.70
N THR A 618 14.41 30.05 12.45
CA THR A 618 13.91 28.68 12.28
C THR A 618 13.40 28.51 10.84
N LEU A 619 14.05 27.62 10.09
CA LEU A 619 13.57 27.15 8.80
C LEU A 619 12.74 25.88 8.98
N GLN A 620 11.52 25.87 8.43
CA GLN A 620 10.63 24.70 8.38
C GLN A 620 10.40 24.32 6.91
N VAL A 621 10.99 23.21 6.48
CA VAL A 621 10.90 22.73 5.09
C VAL A 621 9.76 21.71 4.99
N ASN A 622 8.61 22.13 4.46
CA ASN A 622 7.47 21.24 4.26
C ASN A 622 7.64 20.48 2.93
N TYR A 623 7.94 19.18 3.00
CA TYR A 623 7.97 18.32 1.81
C TYR A 623 6.55 18.11 1.26
N LYS A 624 6.35 18.38 -0.04
CA LYS A 624 5.10 18.03 -0.71
C LYS A 624 5.07 16.54 -1.03
N TYR A 625 4.28 15.77 -0.28
CA TYR A 625 4.05 14.34 -0.50
C TYR A 625 3.64 14.00 -1.95
N SER A 626 3.04 14.94 -2.69
CA SER A 626 2.66 14.78 -4.10
C SER A 626 3.80 14.46 -5.08
N SER A 627 5.08 14.67 -4.73
CA SER A 627 6.23 14.22 -5.53
C SER A 627 6.74 12.82 -5.16
N ILE A 628 6.26 12.28 -4.05
CA ILE A 628 6.65 10.99 -3.45
C ILE A 628 5.58 9.92 -3.70
N MET A 629 4.30 10.33 -3.76
CA MET A 629 3.18 9.46 -4.11
C MET A 629 3.39 8.80 -5.48
N PRO A 630 3.03 7.51 -5.64
CA PRO A 630 3.35 6.75 -6.84
C PRO A 630 2.56 7.18 -8.08
N LYS A 631 3.12 6.83 -9.26
CA LYS A 631 2.40 6.86 -10.54
C LYS A 631 1.37 5.72 -10.68
N GLU A 632 1.50 4.69 -9.84
CA GLU A 632 0.50 3.63 -9.70
C GLU A 632 -0.63 4.07 -8.77
N LYS A 633 -1.78 3.43 -8.93
CA LYS A 633 -3.08 4.01 -8.63
C LYS A 633 -3.66 3.39 -7.36
N LEU A 634 -3.44 4.05 -6.22
CA LEU A 634 -3.92 3.55 -4.92
C LEU A 634 -5.44 3.79 -4.76
N TYR A 635 -6.12 2.99 -3.94
CA TYR A 635 -7.51 3.22 -3.52
C TYR A 635 -7.60 3.31 -1.99
N LEU A 636 -8.52 4.14 -1.48
CA LEU A 636 -8.80 4.25 -0.05
C LEU A 636 -10.28 3.96 0.27
N THR A 637 -10.53 2.82 0.91
CA THR A 637 -11.85 2.44 1.42
C THR A 637 -11.95 2.84 2.90
N ILE A 638 -12.89 3.71 3.30
CA ILE A 638 -13.11 4.01 4.73
C ILE A 638 -14.26 3.15 5.26
N VAL A 639 -13.97 2.24 6.19
CA VAL A 639 -14.98 1.39 6.85
C VAL A 639 -15.05 1.77 8.33
N ALA A 640 -15.66 2.93 8.59
CA ALA A 640 -15.70 3.52 9.92
C ALA A 640 -16.96 4.36 10.15
N ALA A 641 -17.44 4.31 11.39
CA ALA A 641 -18.53 5.14 11.88
C ALA A 641 -18.17 6.65 11.83
N PRO A 642 -19.14 7.55 11.58
CA PRO A 642 -18.91 8.98 11.32
C PRO A 642 -18.41 9.77 12.54
N ASN A 643 -18.60 9.20 13.72
CA ASN A 643 -18.15 9.60 15.05
C ASN A 643 -16.78 9.03 15.43
N ALA A 644 -16.26 8.04 14.68
CA ALA A 644 -14.94 7.44 14.89
C ALA A 644 -13.91 7.89 13.83
N VAL A 645 -14.33 8.07 12.56
CA VAL A 645 -13.57 8.77 11.52
C VAL A 645 -14.47 9.82 10.89
N LEU A 646 -14.28 11.08 11.27
CA LEU A 646 -15.09 12.22 10.81
C LEU A 646 -15.11 12.32 9.28
N TYR A 647 -16.29 12.27 8.67
CA TYR A 647 -16.48 12.41 7.22
C TYR A 647 -16.80 13.85 6.79
N ARG A 648 -17.03 14.75 7.75
CA ARG A 648 -17.41 16.14 7.48
C ARG A 648 -16.96 17.14 8.54
N GLU A 649 -16.65 18.34 8.11
CA GLU A 649 -16.19 19.47 8.95
C GLU A 649 -17.15 20.67 8.83
N TYR A 650 -17.51 21.31 9.94
CA TYR A 650 -18.48 22.42 9.96
C TYR A 650 -17.85 23.74 9.48
N LYS A 651 -18.33 24.24 8.33
CA LYS A 651 -17.85 25.49 7.70
C LYS A 651 -18.81 26.67 7.91
N GLY A 652 -19.47 26.75 9.07
CA GLY A 652 -20.44 27.82 9.38
C GLY A 652 -21.84 27.59 8.79
N LYS A 653 -22.57 28.68 8.52
CA LYS A 653 -23.92 28.64 7.94
C LYS A 653 -23.95 29.32 6.56
N LYS A 654 -24.69 28.75 5.61
CA LYS A 654 -25.02 29.38 4.32
C LYS A 654 -26.54 29.61 4.32
N GLY A 655 -26.95 30.88 4.43
CA GLY A 655 -28.32 31.23 4.79
C GLY A 655 -28.73 30.70 6.17
N LYS A 656 -29.89 30.04 6.27
CA LYS A 656 -30.38 29.42 7.51
C LYS A 656 -29.78 28.03 7.81
N HIS A 657 -29.03 27.45 6.87
CA HIS A 657 -28.61 26.05 6.91
C HIS A 657 -27.15 25.91 7.39
N SER A 658 -26.89 24.90 8.22
CA SER A 658 -25.53 24.50 8.60
C SER A 658 -24.79 23.95 7.37
N ASN A 659 -23.58 24.43 7.12
CA ASN A 659 -22.76 24.03 5.98
C ASN A 659 -21.61 23.10 6.40
N TYR A 660 -21.10 22.31 5.46
CA TYR A 660 -20.06 21.31 5.71
C TYR A 660 -19.11 21.13 4.51
N ARG A 661 -17.83 20.88 4.82
CA ARG A 661 -16.85 20.27 3.90
C ARG A 661 -16.89 18.74 4.07
N ALA A 662 -16.80 17.99 2.97
CA ALA A 662 -16.66 16.53 2.95
C ALA A 662 -15.17 16.16 3.10
N LEU A 663 -14.79 15.68 4.28
CA LEU A 663 -13.38 15.45 4.63
C LEU A 663 -12.76 14.35 3.75
N ASP A 664 -13.48 13.25 3.54
CA ASP A 664 -13.04 12.07 2.78
C ASP A 664 -12.20 12.47 1.54
N LYS A 665 -12.79 13.25 0.63
CA LYS A 665 -12.16 13.64 -0.64
C LYS A 665 -11.50 15.03 -0.68
N THR A 666 -11.39 15.73 0.46
CA THR A 666 -10.76 17.06 0.56
C THR A 666 -9.69 17.11 1.65
N GLU A 667 -9.33 15.94 2.18
CA GLU A 667 -8.42 15.77 3.30
C GLU A 667 -7.77 14.37 3.19
N TYR A 668 -8.50 13.28 3.50
CA TYR A 668 -7.93 11.93 3.56
C TYR A 668 -7.43 11.38 2.21
N ALA A 669 -8.01 11.84 1.09
CA ALA A 669 -7.53 11.56 -0.26
C ALA A 669 -6.71 12.70 -0.89
N ASP A 670 -6.48 13.81 -0.19
CA ASP A 670 -5.78 15.00 -0.70
C ASP A 670 -4.36 15.07 -0.13
N PHE A 671 -3.38 14.64 -0.91
CA PHE A 671 -1.97 14.56 -0.52
C PHE A 671 -1.17 15.79 -0.94
N ASN A 672 -1.75 16.67 -1.77
CA ASN A 672 -1.09 17.85 -2.34
C ASN A 672 -1.59 19.20 -1.75
N ALA A 673 -2.72 19.16 -1.05
CA ALA A 673 -3.46 20.26 -0.41
C ALA A 673 -4.17 21.23 -1.38
N ASP A 674 -4.75 20.72 -2.48
CA ASP A 674 -5.59 21.50 -3.42
C ASP A 674 -7.11 21.27 -3.26
N TYR A 675 -7.52 20.48 -2.28
CA TYR A 675 -8.90 20.05 -1.98
C TYR A 675 -9.53 19.12 -3.04
N TYR A 676 -8.73 18.53 -3.92
CA TYR A 676 -9.15 17.46 -4.82
C TYR A 676 -8.62 16.09 -4.34
N PRO A 677 -9.36 14.99 -4.55
CA PRO A 677 -8.86 13.65 -4.23
C PRO A 677 -7.76 13.26 -5.23
N ASP A 678 -6.53 13.09 -4.77
CA ASP A 678 -5.42 12.54 -5.55
C ASP A 678 -5.69 11.07 -5.92
N ILE A 679 -6.29 10.31 -5.00
CA ILE A 679 -6.64 8.89 -5.14
C ILE A 679 -8.17 8.65 -5.11
N PRO A 680 -8.69 7.60 -5.78
CA PRO A 680 -10.05 7.08 -5.56
C PRO A 680 -10.35 6.82 -4.08
N ILE A 681 -11.47 7.36 -3.58
CA ILE A 681 -11.92 7.19 -2.20
C ILE A 681 -13.44 6.99 -2.11
N GLY A 682 -13.87 6.12 -1.20
CA GLY A 682 -15.28 5.86 -0.87
C GLY A 682 -15.43 5.39 0.57
N ARG A 683 -16.63 5.54 1.15
CA ARG A 683 -16.92 5.21 2.55
C ARG A 683 -18.05 4.19 2.69
N ILE A 684 -17.78 3.08 3.37
CA ILE A 684 -18.80 2.10 3.77
C ILE A 684 -19.24 2.41 5.21
N GLN A 685 -20.52 2.72 5.37
CA GLN A 685 -21.12 3.15 6.63
C GLN A 685 -22.63 2.86 6.64
N GLY A 686 -23.20 2.67 7.82
CA GLY A 686 -24.65 2.57 8.03
C GLY A 686 -25.06 3.08 9.40
N ILE A 687 -26.33 2.90 9.77
CA ILE A 687 -26.88 3.25 11.08
C ILE A 687 -26.46 2.20 12.12
N THR A 688 -26.41 0.92 11.73
CA THR A 688 -25.95 -0.20 12.57
C THR A 688 -24.99 -1.13 11.82
N MET A 689 -24.41 -2.09 12.54
CA MET A 689 -23.57 -3.14 11.98
C MET A 689 -24.29 -4.01 10.93
N SER A 690 -25.62 -4.17 11.04
CA SER A 690 -26.39 -4.95 10.05
C SER A 690 -26.43 -4.27 8.69
N ASP A 691 -26.40 -2.94 8.62
CA ASP A 691 -26.40 -2.19 7.36
C ASP A 691 -25.09 -2.41 6.61
N VAL A 692 -23.98 -2.34 7.35
CA VAL A 692 -22.59 -2.40 6.84
C VAL A 692 -22.22 -3.82 6.41
N SER A 693 -22.49 -4.84 7.23
CA SER A 693 -22.21 -6.24 6.85
C SER A 693 -23.09 -6.72 5.68
N ALA A 694 -24.33 -6.24 5.60
CA ALA A 694 -25.19 -6.47 4.44
C ALA A 694 -24.75 -5.65 3.21
N TYR A 695 -24.13 -4.49 3.38
CA TYR A 695 -23.47 -3.77 2.28
C TYR A 695 -22.30 -4.59 1.73
N VAL A 696 -21.37 -5.02 2.59
CA VAL A 696 -20.21 -5.84 2.19
C VAL A 696 -20.65 -7.12 1.51
N SER A 697 -21.73 -7.76 1.97
CA SER A 697 -22.33 -8.90 1.26
C SER A 697 -23.00 -8.52 -0.07
N ARG A 698 -23.63 -7.35 -0.22
CA ARG A 698 -24.13 -6.88 -1.53
C ARG A 698 -23.01 -6.59 -2.52
N ASP A 699 -21.88 -6.09 -2.06
CA ASP A 699 -20.71 -5.79 -2.88
C ASP A 699 -20.06 -7.09 -3.39
N LEU A 700 -19.66 -7.97 -2.46
CA LEU A 700 -19.01 -9.26 -2.77
C LEU A 700 -19.91 -10.27 -3.49
N PHE A 701 -21.22 -10.02 -3.61
CA PHE A 701 -22.18 -10.85 -4.34
C PHE A 701 -23.08 -10.01 -5.28
N TYR A 702 -22.54 -8.91 -5.82
CA TYR A 702 -23.25 -7.95 -6.68
C TYR A 702 -23.81 -8.57 -7.98
N ASP A 703 -23.09 -9.54 -8.56
CA ASP A 703 -23.49 -10.33 -9.72
C ASP A 703 -24.54 -11.42 -9.40
N GLN A 704 -24.48 -11.98 -8.19
CA GLN A 704 -25.33 -13.05 -7.69
C GLN A 704 -26.63 -12.56 -7.01
N THR A 705 -26.83 -11.24 -6.97
CA THR A 705 -28.02 -10.54 -6.46
C THR A 705 -28.83 -9.88 -7.59
N PRO A 706 -30.11 -9.49 -7.38
CA PRO A 706 -30.98 -9.06 -8.49
C PRO A 706 -30.55 -7.71 -9.08
N ARG A 707 -29.98 -7.72 -10.29
CA ARG A 707 -29.69 -6.53 -11.09
C ARG A 707 -30.89 -6.15 -11.98
N THR A 708 -30.94 -4.91 -12.48
CA THR A 708 -32.02 -4.43 -13.36
C THR A 708 -31.54 -3.30 -14.26
N ASN A 709 -32.09 -3.17 -15.48
CA ASN A 709 -31.80 -2.07 -16.40
C ASN A 709 -32.86 -0.96 -16.36
N ASN A 710 -33.64 -0.91 -15.27
CA ASN A 710 -34.52 0.21 -14.94
C ASN A 710 -33.71 1.40 -14.39
N MET A 711 -34.05 2.61 -14.81
CA MET A 711 -33.45 3.85 -14.30
C MET A 711 -34.52 4.93 -14.12
N VAL A 712 -34.35 5.81 -13.14
CA VAL A 712 -35.25 6.94 -12.92
C VAL A 712 -34.50 8.26 -12.75
N PHE A 713 -34.96 9.29 -13.45
CA PHE A 713 -34.48 10.66 -13.41
C PHE A 713 -35.59 11.56 -12.87
N LEU A 714 -35.37 12.14 -11.69
CA LEU A 714 -36.31 12.97 -10.95
C LEU A 714 -35.74 14.38 -10.83
N ALA A 715 -36.50 15.42 -11.20
CA ALA A 715 -36.07 16.81 -11.00
C ALA A 715 -37.24 17.74 -10.68
N SER A 716 -36.99 18.74 -9.84
CA SER A 716 -37.99 19.72 -9.41
C SER A 716 -37.36 21.12 -9.30
N SER A 717 -38.21 22.15 -9.18
CA SER A 717 -37.86 23.57 -8.95
C SER A 717 -37.16 24.28 -10.12
N PHE A 718 -36.05 23.74 -10.64
CA PHE A 718 -35.11 24.47 -11.48
C PHE A 718 -35.17 24.03 -12.95
N SER A 719 -35.53 24.95 -13.86
CA SER A 719 -35.69 24.67 -15.29
C SER A 719 -34.50 23.98 -15.97
N TYR A 720 -33.26 24.29 -15.54
CA TYR A 720 -32.06 23.64 -16.07
C TYR A 720 -31.93 22.18 -15.57
N MET A 721 -32.33 21.86 -14.33
CA MET A 721 -32.41 20.48 -13.82
C MET A 721 -33.51 19.69 -14.52
N LEU A 722 -34.68 20.31 -14.78
CA LEU A 722 -35.75 19.66 -15.55
C LEU A 722 -35.27 19.31 -16.96
N SER A 723 -34.57 20.23 -17.63
CA SER A 723 -33.96 20.00 -18.94
C SER A 723 -32.84 18.95 -18.90
N GLN A 724 -32.10 18.86 -17.79
CA GLN A 724 -30.98 17.93 -17.62
C GLN A 724 -31.45 16.49 -17.34
N ALA A 725 -32.43 16.31 -16.45
CA ALA A 725 -33.05 15.01 -16.17
C ALA A 725 -33.61 14.37 -17.45
N ASN A 726 -34.34 15.14 -18.26
CA ASN A 726 -34.82 14.68 -19.57
C ASN A 726 -33.67 14.28 -20.51
N ARG A 727 -32.70 15.18 -20.76
CA ARG A 727 -31.58 14.91 -21.68
C ARG A 727 -30.69 13.73 -21.24
N TRP A 728 -30.53 13.50 -19.94
CA TRP A 728 -29.81 12.33 -19.44
C TRP A 728 -30.64 11.05 -19.58
N SER A 729 -31.93 11.07 -19.20
CA SER A 729 -32.87 9.96 -19.44
C SER A 729 -32.88 9.54 -20.91
N ASP A 730 -32.91 10.49 -21.84
CA ASP A 730 -32.84 10.22 -23.29
C ASP A 730 -31.56 9.48 -23.68
N LYS A 731 -30.40 9.86 -23.14
CA LYS A 731 -29.10 9.21 -23.46
C LYS A 731 -29.00 7.79 -22.90
N PHE A 732 -29.54 7.54 -21.71
CA PHE A 732 -29.63 6.18 -21.17
C PHE A 732 -30.64 5.33 -21.96
N SER A 733 -31.80 5.88 -22.36
CA SER A 733 -32.78 5.20 -23.21
C SER A 733 -32.21 4.83 -24.58
N GLN A 734 -31.54 5.78 -25.26
CA GLN A 734 -30.82 5.58 -26.51
C GLN A 734 -29.75 4.48 -26.43
N SER A 735 -29.29 4.15 -25.24
CA SER A 735 -28.25 3.15 -24.99
C SER A 735 -28.79 1.77 -24.59
N GLY A 736 -30.09 1.65 -24.25
CA GLY A 736 -30.78 0.38 -24.01
C GLY A 736 -31.55 0.30 -22.69
N TYR A 737 -31.42 1.29 -21.79
CA TYR A 737 -32.04 1.25 -20.46
C TYR A 737 -33.55 1.54 -20.48
N ASN A 738 -34.28 0.91 -19.56
CA ASN A 738 -35.69 1.20 -19.29
C ASN A 738 -35.79 2.44 -18.39
N THR A 739 -35.62 3.61 -18.99
CA THR A 739 -35.58 4.89 -18.28
C THR A 739 -36.95 5.49 -18.05
N LYS A 740 -37.16 6.10 -16.88
CA LYS A 740 -38.27 6.99 -16.58
C LYS A 740 -37.74 8.38 -16.25
N CYS A 741 -38.44 9.41 -16.70
CA CYS A 741 -38.19 10.79 -16.32
C CYS A 741 -39.46 11.37 -15.69
N HIS A 742 -39.33 12.08 -14.58
CA HIS A 742 -40.42 12.81 -13.93
C HIS A 742 -39.90 14.17 -13.49
N THR A 743 -40.45 15.23 -14.08
CA THR A 743 -40.00 16.61 -13.88
C THR A 743 -41.15 17.52 -13.51
N GLU A 744 -41.01 18.26 -12.41
CA GLU A 744 -42.07 19.10 -11.83
C GLU A 744 -41.59 20.55 -11.61
N THR A 745 -42.48 21.52 -11.79
CA THR A 745 -42.12 22.95 -11.69
C THR A 745 -42.32 23.54 -10.29
N SER A 746 -42.97 22.80 -9.39
CA SER A 746 -43.18 23.23 -8.00
C SER A 746 -41.89 23.11 -7.18
N GLU A 747 -41.65 24.07 -6.28
CA GLU A 747 -40.51 24.01 -5.36
C GLU A 747 -40.65 22.88 -4.32
N CYS A 748 -39.55 22.16 -4.07
CA CYS A 748 -39.46 21.07 -3.08
C CYS A 748 -40.51 19.95 -3.30
N TYR A 749 -40.69 19.50 -4.54
CA TYR A 749 -41.76 18.56 -4.89
C TYR A 749 -41.62 17.19 -4.20
N GLY A 750 -42.73 16.68 -3.66
CA GLY A 750 -42.81 15.37 -3.02
C GLY A 750 -43.08 14.24 -4.01
N PHE A 751 -42.02 13.58 -4.49
CA PHE A 751 -42.12 12.45 -5.42
C PHE A 751 -42.74 11.20 -4.77
N ASN A 752 -43.24 10.26 -5.58
CA ASN A 752 -43.79 9.01 -5.07
C ASN A 752 -42.64 8.02 -4.79
N ALA A 753 -42.55 7.55 -3.54
CA ALA A 753 -41.57 6.56 -3.09
C ALA A 753 -41.48 5.30 -3.99
N ASN A 754 -42.57 4.89 -4.64
CA ASN A 754 -42.57 3.73 -5.53
C ASN A 754 -41.78 3.98 -6.83
N GLU A 755 -41.50 5.22 -7.20
CA GLU A 755 -40.67 5.57 -8.37
C GLU A 755 -39.21 5.17 -8.18
N TRP A 756 -38.71 5.15 -6.93
CA TRP A 756 -37.35 4.73 -6.57
C TRP A 756 -37.19 3.19 -6.60
N LYS A 757 -38.29 2.45 -6.45
CA LYS A 757 -38.29 0.99 -6.28
C LYS A 757 -37.86 0.27 -7.56
N ASN A 758 -36.92 -0.66 -7.42
CA ASN A 758 -36.43 -1.51 -8.51
C ASN A 758 -35.85 -0.72 -9.71
N ASN A 759 -35.00 0.27 -9.42
CA ASN A 759 -34.09 0.88 -10.40
C ASN A 759 -32.64 0.57 -10.03
N HIS A 760 -31.77 0.45 -11.02
CA HIS A 760 -30.33 0.38 -10.81
C HIS A 760 -29.70 1.78 -10.68
N LEU A 761 -30.26 2.80 -11.35
CA LEU A 761 -29.90 4.19 -11.16
C LEU A 761 -31.12 5.01 -10.70
N VAL A 762 -30.94 5.76 -9.61
CA VAL A 762 -31.83 6.85 -9.19
C VAL A 762 -31.04 8.14 -9.24
N SER A 763 -31.41 9.05 -10.16
CA SER A 763 -30.91 10.43 -10.19
C SER A 763 -32.00 11.37 -9.68
N TYR A 764 -31.67 12.20 -8.69
CA TYR A 764 -32.56 13.23 -8.15
C TYR A 764 -31.83 14.58 -8.12
N GLN A 765 -32.49 15.63 -8.63
CA GLN A 765 -31.91 16.95 -8.91
C GLN A 765 -32.90 18.06 -8.50
N ASP A 766 -32.80 18.52 -7.24
CA ASP A 766 -33.70 19.52 -6.60
C ASP A 766 -33.15 19.86 -5.19
N HIS A 767 -33.91 20.55 -4.34
CA HIS A 767 -33.63 20.77 -2.92
C HIS A 767 -33.39 19.47 -2.12
N GLY A 768 -32.85 19.61 -0.91
CA GLY A 768 -32.62 18.46 -0.02
C GLY A 768 -32.36 18.87 1.42
N ASN A 769 -32.39 17.88 2.32
CA ASN A 769 -31.81 17.97 3.65
C ASN A 769 -31.39 16.59 4.16
N GLY A 770 -30.84 16.51 5.37
CA GLY A 770 -30.32 15.27 5.95
C GLY A 770 -31.33 14.13 6.14
N ALA A 771 -32.62 14.37 5.95
CA ALA A 771 -33.71 13.41 6.10
C ALA A 771 -34.68 13.37 4.89
N TRP A 772 -34.41 14.11 3.80
CA TRP A 772 -35.30 14.20 2.63
C TRP A 772 -34.55 14.57 1.34
N ALA A 773 -34.91 13.89 0.25
CA ALA A 773 -34.46 14.17 -1.11
C ALA A 773 -35.56 13.72 -2.08
N GLY A 774 -36.56 14.57 -2.33
CA GLY A 774 -37.79 14.26 -3.07
C GLY A 774 -38.77 13.37 -2.29
N ILE A 775 -38.24 12.41 -1.53
CA ILE A 775 -38.95 11.53 -0.60
C ILE A 775 -38.35 11.66 0.80
N SER A 776 -39.10 11.29 1.85
CA SER A 776 -38.54 11.16 3.21
C SER A 776 -37.65 9.94 3.32
N TYR A 777 -36.64 9.99 4.20
CA TYR A 777 -35.80 8.82 4.53
C TYR A 777 -36.64 7.59 4.94
N ARG A 778 -37.76 7.79 5.67
CA ARG A 778 -38.71 6.70 6.04
C ARG A 778 -39.44 6.07 4.86
N SER A 779 -39.50 6.79 3.75
CA SER A 779 -40.22 6.40 2.53
C SER A 779 -39.31 5.75 1.50
N ILE A 780 -37.99 5.65 1.73
CA ILE A 780 -37.08 4.95 0.84
C ILE A 780 -37.53 3.46 0.76
N PRO A 781 -37.94 2.97 -0.42
CA PRO A 781 -38.33 1.57 -0.58
C PRO A 781 -37.09 0.67 -0.51
N ASN A 782 -37.29 -0.65 -0.40
CA ASN A 782 -36.17 -1.58 -0.57
C ASN A 782 -35.62 -1.53 -2.02
N LEU A 783 -34.29 -1.51 -2.14
CA LEU A 783 -33.52 -1.15 -3.33
C LEU A 783 -32.68 -2.33 -3.83
N ASN A 784 -32.73 -2.59 -5.14
CA ASN A 784 -32.01 -3.69 -5.78
C ASN A 784 -30.64 -3.22 -6.27
N ASN A 785 -29.68 -3.12 -5.35
CA ASN A 785 -28.31 -2.63 -5.57
C ASN A 785 -28.28 -1.29 -6.33
N SER A 786 -29.14 -0.36 -5.93
CA SER A 786 -29.29 0.92 -6.61
C SER A 786 -28.08 1.83 -6.37
N LEU A 787 -27.59 2.46 -7.44
CA LEU A 787 -26.77 3.65 -7.39
C LEU A 787 -27.68 4.87 -7.24
N ILE A 788 -27.41 5.72 -6.25
CA ILE A 788 -28.17 6.95 -5.98
C ILE A 788 -27.29 8.17 -6.21
N PHE A 789 -27.77 9.08 -7.04
CA PHE A 789 -27.10 10.31 -7.46
C PHE A 789 -28.00 11.50 -7.09
N ASN A 790 -27.85 11.99 -5.85
CA ASN A 790 -28.67 13.05 -5.29
C ASN A 790 -27.94 14.41 -5.38
N ASP A 791 -28.09 15.14 -6.51
CA ASP A 791 -27.66 16.56 -6.62
C ASP A 791 -28.65 17.45 -5.86
N ALA A 792 -28.59 17.32 -4.54
CA ALA A 792 -29.51 17.90 -3.59
C ALA A 792 -28.78 18.26 -2.28
N CYS A 793 -29.19 19.38 -1.68
CA CYS A 793 -28.56 19.91 -0.47
C CYS A 793 -28.55 18.88 0.68
N SER A 794 -27.40 18.73 1.32
CA SER A 794 -27.30 18.17 2.67
C SER A 794 -27.87 16.75 2.86
N THR A 795 -28.05 15.95 1.81
CA THR A 795 -28.58 14.58 1.86
C THR A 795 -27.67 13.62 2.65
N CYS A 796 -26.37 13.94 2.71
CA CYS A 796 -25.37 13.27 3.54
C CYS A 796 -25.04 14.05 4.85
N SER A 797 -25.83 15.05 5.25
CA SER A 797 -25.48 15.98 6.35
C SER A 797 -25.75 15.48 7.77
N THR A 798 -26.26 14.27 7.99
CA THR A 798 -26.59 13.80 9.35
C THR A 798 -26.07 12.40 9.61
N TYR A 799 -25.60 12.18 10.85
CA TYR A 799 -25.23 10.89 11.42
C TYR A 799 -26.10 10.60 12.66
N ASN A 800 -27.39 10.48 12.42
CA ASN A 800 -28.40 10.08 13.41
C ASN A 800 -29.44 9.18 12.71
N LYS A 801 -30.45 8.69 13.42
CA LYS A 801 -31.48 7.78 12.88
C LYS A 801 -32.38 8.35 11.77
N TYR A 802 -32.16 9.61 11.37
CA TYR A 802 -32.88 10.29 10.29
C TYR A 802 -32.05 10.41 9.00
N SER A 803 -30.82 9.91 9.01
CA SER A 803 -29.85 10.09 7.92
C SER A 803 -30.31 9.46 6.61
N PHE A 804 -30.56 10.30 5.61
CA PHE A 804 -31.06 9.85 4.31
C PHE A 804 -30.08 8.90 3.61
N CYS A 805 -28.79 9.25 3.51
CA CYS A 805 -27.79 8.40 2.83
C CYS A 805 -27.59 7.05 3.53
N ASN A 806 -27.47 7.00 4.86
CA ASN A 806 -27.34 5.74 5.59
C ASN A 806 -28.64 4.91 5.52
N THR A 807 -29.81 5.56 5.49
CA THR A 807 -31.09 4.85 5.27
C THR A 807 -31.16 4.24 3.87
N ALA A 808 -30.62 4.90 2.85
CA ALA A 808 -30.51 4.34 1.50
C ALA A 808 -29.58 3.10 1.45
N ILE A 809 -28.41 3.16 2.09
CA ILE A 809 -27.49 2.02 2.22
C ILE A 809 -28.18 0.85 2.96
N ARG A 810 -28.83 1.12 4.09
CA ARG A 810 -29.69 0.17 4.84
C ARG A 810 -30.74 -0.49 3.94
N LYS A 811 -31.43 0.30 3.13
CA LYS A 811 -32.47 -0.14 2.20
C LYS A 811 -31.96 -0.88 0.96
N GLY A 812 -30.64 -1.00 0.76
CA GLY A 812 -30.05 -1.82 -0.31
C GLY A 812 -29.40 -1.06 -1.47
N ALA A 813 -29.13 0.25 -1.32
CA ALA A 813 -28.26 0.95 -2.25
C ALA A 813 -26.83 0.37 -2.22
N ILE A 814 -26.18 0.33 -3.38
CA ILE A 814 -24.77 -0.07 -3.53
C ILE A 814 -23.82 1.13 -3.64
N ALA A 815 -24.33 2.31 -3.98
CA ALA A 815 -23.67 3.58 -3.67
C ALA A 815 -24.66 4.73 -3.54
N HIS A 816 -24.26 5.78 -2.83
CA HIS A 816 -24.98 7.04 -2.71
C HIS A 816 -24.00 8.22 -2.79
N LEU A 817 -23.98 8.91 -3.94
CA LEU A 817 -23.39 10.23 -4.08
C LEU A 817 -24.38 11.28 -3.56
N GLY A 818 -23.92 12.14 -2.65
CA GLY A 818 -24.72 13.23 -2.13
C GLY A 818 -23.93 14.25 -1.32
N ALA A 819 -24.54 15.40 -1.08
CA ALA A 819 -23.89 16.52 -0.42
C ALA A 819 -23.93 16.41 1.11
N VAL A 820 -22.79 16.61 1.78
CA VAL A 820 -22.73 16.80 3.23
C VAL A 820 -23.16 18.21 3.64
N GLY A 821 -23.06 19.19 2.73
CA GLY A 821 -23.34 20.62 2.94
C GLY A 821 -24.43 21.20 2.02
N VAL A 822 -24.50 22.52 1.91
CA VAL A 822 -25.48 23.23 1.08
C VAL A 822 -25.00 23.29 -0.37
N ALA A 823 -25.35 22.28 -1.16
CA ALA A 823 -24.95 22.13 -2.55
C ALA A 823 -25.68 23.11 -3.49
N TYR A 824 -24.92 23.99 -4.14
CA TYR A 824 -25.37 24.90 -5.21
C TYR A 824 -24.95 24.39 -6.59
N THR A 825 -25.91 23.80 -7.32
CA THR A 825 -25.93 23.80 -8.81
C THR A 825 -24.65 23.30 -9.50
N GLY A 826 -24.21 22.07 -9.21
CA GLY A 826 -22.92 21.53 -9.67
C GLY A 826 -23.00 20.11 -10.24
N ASN A 827 -23.99 19.90 -11.11
CA ASN A 827 -24.24 18.69 -11.92
C ASN A 827 -22.99 18.01 -12.51
N GLN A 828 -21.87 18.72 -12.68
CA GLN A 828 -20.64 18.25 -13.33
C GLN A 828 -20.04 17.05 -12.63
N ILE A 829 -20.03 17.01 -11.28
CA ILE A 829 -19.50 15.87 -10.51
C ILE A 829 -20.35 14.63 -10.78
N TYR A 830 -21.67 14.74 -10.64
CA TYR A 830 -22.62 13.65 -10.89
C TYR A 830 -22.56 13.16 -12.33
N ARG A 831 -22.58 14.08 -13.30
CA ARG A 831 -22.48 13.82 -14.74
C ARG A 831 -21.20 13.09 -15.12
N VAL A 832 -20.05 13.55 -14.63
CA VAL A 832 -18.75 12.95 -14.96
C VAL A 832 -18.54 11.65 -14.22
N THR A 833 -19.10 11.49 -13.01
CA THR A 833 -19.17 10.18 -12.34
C THR A 833 -20.05 9.19 -13.13
N MET A 834 -21.22 9.63 -13.62
CA MET A 834 -22.05 8.81 -14.51
C MET A 834 -21.33 8.46 -15.81
N ASN A 835 -20.52 9.37 -16.37
CA ASN A 835 -19.68 9.06 -17.55
C ASN A 835 -18.54 8.10 -17.21
N GLY A 836 -17.89 8.23 -16.06
CA GLY A 836 -16.87 7.28 -15.61
C GLY A 836 -17.42 5.86 -15.54
N ILE A 837 -18.58 5.70 -14.91
CA ILE A 837 -19.28 4.42 -14.76
C ILE A 837 -19.84 3.93 -16.11
N TYR A 838 -20.77 4.68 -16.71
CA TYR A 838 -21.62 4.19 -17.80
C TYR A 838 -21.08 4.49 -19.20
N TYR A 839 -20.10 5.37 -19.38
CA TYR A 839 -19.44 5.58 -20.69
C TYR A 839 -18.05 4.92 -20.74
N ASN A 840 -17.29 4.95 -19.64
CA ASN A 840 -15.91 4.44 -19.60
C ASN A 840 -15.73 3.09 -18.86
N ASN A 841 -16.77 2.52 -18.24
CA ASN A 841 -16.71 1.32 -17.38
C ASN A 841 -15.61 1.36 -16.29
N LYS A 842 -15.45 2.50 -15.61
CA LYS A 842 -14.49 2.64 -14.50
C LYS A 842 -15.11 2.20 -13.17
N THR A 843 -14.30 2.10 -12.12
CA THR A 843 -14.82 1.89 -10.76
C THR A 843 -15.65 3.10 -10.31
N ILE A 844 -16.49 2.94 -9.29
CA ILE A 844 -17.24 4.06 -8.70
C ILE A 844 -16.29 5.12 -8.13
N GLY A 845 -15.20 4.70 -7.46
CA GLY A 845 -14.19 5.60 -6.88
C GLY A 845 -13.42 6.40 -7.93
N ASP A 846 -13.03 5.78 -9.04
CA ASP A 846 -12.40 6.46 -10.19
C ASP A 846 -13.30 7.55 -10.74
N SER A 847 -14.54 7.15 -11.02
CA SER A 847 -15.56 7.99 -11.62
C SER A 847 -15.86 9.19 -10.73
N PHE A 848 -15.88 8.96 -9.41
CA PHE A 848 -16.06 10.00 -8.42
C PHE A 848 -14.85 10.93 -8.29
N MET A 849 -13.62 10.39 -8.30
CA MET A 849 -12.38 11.19 -8.32
C MET A 849 -12.31 12.09 -9.55
N GLU A 850 -12.58 11.55 -10.74
CA GLU A 850 -12.62 12.31 -11.99
C GLU A 850 -13.74 13.35 -11.99
N GLY A 851 -14.92 12.99 -11.46
CA GLY A 851 -16.01 13.93 -11.23
C GLY A 851 -15.58 15.11 -10.35
N CYS A 852 -14.89 14.83 -9.24
CA CYS A 852 -14.41 15.85 -8.32
C CYS A 852 -13.33 16.75 -8.93
N LYS A 853 -12.43 16.19 -9.76
CA LYS A 853 -11.37 16.92 -10.49
C LYS A 853 -11.90 17.82 -11.63
N THR A 854 -13.21 17.85 -11.90
CA THR A 854 -13.80 18.76 -12.90
C THR A 854 -13.80 20.20 -12.40
N LYS A 855 -13.04 21.08 -13.08
CA LYS A 855 -12.93 22.51 -12.73
C LYS A 855 -14.24 23.24 -13.03
N TYR A 856 -14.96 23.62 -11.98
CA TYR A 856 -16.17 24.43 -12.07
C TYR A 856 -15.82 25.92 -12.28
N TYR A 857 -16.53 26.62 -13.16
CA TYR A 857 -16.30 28.04 -13.48
C TYR A 857 -16.95 29.00 -12.45
N GLY A 858 -16.82 28.71 -11.15
CA GLY A 858 -17.52 29.44 -10.09
C GLY A 858 -17.03 29.12 -8.67
N ASP A 859 -17.89 29.35 -7.67
CA ASP A 859 -17.59 29.15 -6.23
C ASP A 859 -17.12 27.71 -5.93
N LEU A 860 -15.81 27.55 -5.70
CA LEU A 860 -15.15 26.28 -5.36
C LEU A 860 -15.77 25.58 -4.14
N SER A 861 -16.49 26.32 -3.27
CA SER A 861 -17.11 25.72 -2.08
C SER A 861 -18.09 24.60 -2.42
N TYR A 862 -18.67 24.55 -3.62
CA TYR A 862 -19.50 23.42 -4.06
C TYR A 862 -18.74 22.09 -4.11
N GLN A 863 -17.58 22.08 -4.80
CA GLN A 863 -16.81 20.85 -5.04
C GLN A 863 -16.41 20.17 -3.73
N TRP A 864 -16.27 20.94 -2.66
CA TRP A 864 -15.90 20.46 -1.34
C TRP A 864 -17.04 19.82 -0.55
N MET A 865 -18.28 19.74 -1.07
CA MET A 865 -19.43 19.24 -0.30
C MET A 865 -19.90 17.84 -0.67
N ILE A 866 -19.50 17.26 -1.80
CA ILE A 866 -19.99 15.94 -2.24
C ILE A 866 -19.12 14.83 -1.64
N THR A 867 -19.73 13.73 -1.20
CA THR A 867 -19.04 12.49 -0.81
C THR A 867 -19.69 11.24 -1.44
N LEU A 868 -18.93 10.15 -1.52
CA LEU A 868 -19.34 8.82 -1.97
C LEU A 868 -19.51 7.91 -0.75
N PHE A 869 -20.77 7.53 -0.47
CA PHE A 869 -21.05 6.34 0.34
C PHE A 869 -21.09 5.12 -0.56
N GLY A 870 -20.20 4.17 -0.33
CA GLY A 870 -19.97 2.98 -1.17
C GLY A 870 -18.48 2.63 -1.26
N ASP A 871 -18.19 1.45 -1.79
CA ASP A 871 -16.85 0.95 -2.06
C ASP A 871 -16.24 1.65 -3.30
N PRO A 872 -15.03 2.24 -3.22
CA PRO A 872 -14.39 2.90 -4.37
C PRO A 872 -13.83 1.93 -5.42
N THR A 873 -13.55 0.68 -5.04
CA THR A 873 -12.99 -0.37 -5.90
C THR A 873 -14.05 -1.02 -6.78
N LEU A 874 -15.33 -0.96 -6.38
CA LEU A 874 -16.43 -1.61 -7.09
C LEU A 874 -16.55 -1.06 -8.52
N GLN A 875 -16.43 -1.95 -9.51
CA GLN A 875 -16.74 -1.70 -10.92
C GLN A 875 -18.07 -2.40 -11.24
N ILE A 876 -19.14 -1.63 -11.44
CA ILE A 876 -20.50 -2.20 -11.55
C ILE A 876 -20.80 -2.97 -12.86
N ASN A 877 -19.85 -2.96 -13.83
CA ASN A 877 -19.93 -3.57 -15.16
C ASN A 877 -21.34 -3.48 -15.78
N PRO A 878 -21.75 -2.28 -16.22
CA PRO A 878 -23.11 -2.00 -16.63
C PRO A 878 -23.50 -2.76 -17.91
N ASP A 879 -24.70 -3.34 -17.93
CA ASP A 879 -25.20 -4.15 -19.05
C ASP A 879 -25.22 -3.39 -20.40
N HIS A 880 -25.31 -2.06 -20.36
CA HIS A 880 -25.19 -1.20 -21.54
C HIS A 880 -24.27 0.00 -21.26
N LEU A 881 -23.30 0.24 -22.15
CA LEU A 881 -22.54 1.49 -22.14
C LEU A 881 -23.28 2.59 -22.92
N LEU A 882 -23.14 3.82 -22.44
CA LEU A 882 -23.60 5.02 -23.13
C LEU A 882 -22.89 5.15 -24.48
N LYS A 883 -23.64 5.46 -25.54
CA LYS A 883 -23.07 5.68 -26.88
C LYS A 883 -22.27 6.97 -27.00
N GLU A 884 -22.60 7.96 -26.16
CA GLU A 884 -21.96 9.27 -26.08
C GLU A 884 -21.93 9.69 -24.60
N PRO A 885 -20.92 10.47 -24.16
CA PRO A 885 -20.88 10.98 -22.79
C PRO A 885 -22.02 11.98 -22.54
N LEU A 886 -22.56 11.97 -21.32
CA LEU A 886 -23.53 12.96 -20.86
C LEU A 886 -22.94 14.37 -20.93
N ILE A 887 -23.65 15.29 -21.56
CA ILE A 887 -23.31 16.71 -21.69
C ILE A 887 -24.00 17.56 -20.60
N HIS A 888 -23.60 18.83 -20.50
CA HIS A 888 -24.24 19.84 -19.64
C HIS A 888 -25.46 20.45 -20.32
#